data_AF-A0A928UVC3-F1
#
_entry.id   AF-A0A928UVC3-F1
#
_cell.length_a   1.000
_cell.length_b   1.000
_cell.length_c   1.000
_cell.angle_alpha   90.00
_cell.angle_beta   90.00
_cell.angle_gamma   90.00
#
_symmetry.space_group_name_H-M   'P 1'
#
loop_
_entity.id
_entity.type
_entity.pdbx_description
1 polymer ?
#
loop_
_entity_poly.entity_id
_entity_poly.type
_entity_poly.pdbx_seq_one_letter_code
_entity_poly.pdbx_strand_id
1 'polypeptide(L)'
;MNILIKTLTLINFKGVKNLTVDFNFITNIYGANASGKTTIFDAFTWMLFGKDSNDRKDFNVKPLNEVGSTKDRTENEVSAILEVNGEDIAIRHIQKEKWTKKRGEEVAEFTGNEHLYFWNEVPVNAGEFQSKVNDLLNENVFKLITNPLYFNSQKWQDQRSVLSEIAGEITDSFLTGKYPELQELLNSLGGKSLTEFKAKISSDKKNIKEQLENIPARIDEADRGKPEPISEEEVKVRIATLQNEYDQLEQAIVDKNEANENENKRIQAVQNKIHALKLEIQNIEASHRSAYNSELSQSNSGVNEDKAKVSQLEAQLRMQESQLNQLEKSHSDQLSRIERDKQDINSRISSLRTLFTSVNGRTLDVNETVCKECGREHESHNIAEIQNKFDERKRQELEGINTQGKGLKGDLEKRDLEINQALEQYEITKSAISTSIKSLTDSLNETKKRIENITSNTVEVKSFESRVMEDDSIAIKTSEISTLQGQLETTPIDYGDLRIKKATVNADLDSEKRKLNTSEQIAKADARIKELKAQEKSLSQQLASLEKQEFAAEKYEKAKSTELENRVNGMFKFAKFKLFNPLINGGEEPTCRTTYNGVPFSDLNTAGKILVGIDIINTLSAHYGVTAPVFLDNRESVSVIPDTAAQTINLIVSPQDEKLRVA
;
A
#
# COMPACT_ATOMS: atom_id res chain seq x y z
N MET A 1 -41.81 18.30 -56.57
CA MET A 1 -42.66 17.16 -56.99
C MET A 1 -44.09 17.43 -56.56
N ASN A 2 -45.08 17.20 -57.41
CA ASN A 2 -46.49 17.39 -57.08
C ASN A 2 -47.27 16.09 -57.35
N ILE A 3 -48.00 15.60 -56.33
CA ILE A 3 -48.79 14.38 -56.38
C ILE A 3 -50.26 14.76 -56.21
N LEU A 4 -51.09 14.40 -57.19
CA LEU A 4 -52.54 14.61 -57.18
C LEU A 4 -53.25 13.27 -57.35
N ILE A 5 -54.38 13.08 -56.68
CA ILE A 5 -55.31 12.00 -57.01
C ILE A 5 -56.23 12.53 -58.13
N LYS A 6 -56.34 11.79 -59.24
CA LYS A 6 -57.34 12.04 -60.28
C LYS A 6 -58.62 11.25 -60.02
N THR A 7 -58.46 9.95 -59.75
CA THR A 7 -59.59 9.05 -59.51
C THR A 7 -59.22 8.03 -58.44
N LEU A 8 -60.17 7.67 -57.58
CA LEU A 8 -60.07 6.57 -56.60
C LEU A 8 -61.31 5.67 -56.71
N THR A 9 -61.08 4.37 -56.90
CA THR A 9 -62.11 3.34 -56.99
C THR A 9 -61.97 2.34 -55.85
N LEU A 10 -63.07 2.06 -55.17
CA LEU A 10 -63.19 1.14 -54.04
C LEU A 10 -64.19 0.05 -54.39
N ILE A 11 -63.82 -1.22 -54.24
CA ILE A 11 -64.72 -2.37 -54.42
C ILE A 11 -64.65 -3.23 -53.17
N ASN A 12 -65.81 -3.47 -52.55
CA ASN A 12 -65.97 -4.19 -51.28
C ASN A 12 -64.98 -3.72 -50.20
N PHE A 13 -64.77 -2.41 -50.04
CA PHE A 13 -63.82 -1.88 -49.06
C PHE A 13 -64.56 -1.23 -47.88
N LYS A 14 -64.36 -1.77 -46.67
CA LYS A 14 -65.10 -1.41 -45.45
C LYS A 14 -66.60 -1.40 -45.72
N GLY A 15 -67.32 -0.32 -45.38
CA GLY A 15 -68.76 -0.20 -45.66
C GLY A 15 -69.14 0.02 -47.14
N VAL A 16 -68.19 0.07 -48.07
CA VAL A 16 -68.42 0.47 -49.47
C VAL A 16 -68.40 -0.75 -50.39
N LYS A 17 -69.51 -1.02 -51.09
CA LYS A 17 -69.61 -2.11 -52.07
C LYS A 17 -68.92 -1.77 -53.39
N ASN A 18 -69.21 -0.61 -53.95
CA ASN A 18 -68.56 -0.07 -55.15
C ASN A 18 -68.71 1.46 -55.12
N LEU A 19 -67.61 2.19 -55.23
CA LEU A 19 -67.58 3.65 -55.33
C LEU A 19 -66.40 4.06 -56.22
N THR A 20 -66.63 4.99 -57.14
CA THR A 20 -65.56 5.70 -57.86
C THR A 20 -65.72 7.18 -57.60
N VAL A 21 -64.62 7.86 -57.26
CA VAL A 21 -64.57 9.30 -56.98
C VAL A 21 -63.56 9.93 -57.92
N ASP A 22 -64.02 10.90 -58.70
CA ASP A 22 -63.15 11.79 -59.47
C ASP A 22 -62.84 13.03 -58.64
N PHE A 23 -61.56 13.40 -58.59
CA PHE A 23 -61.05 14.47 -57.75
C PHE A 23 -60.61 15.66 -58.60
N ASN A 24 -61.06 16.84 -58.18
CA ASN A 24 -60.52 18.11 -58.61
C ASN A 24 -59.41 18.55 -57.63
N PHE A 25 -58.75 19.68 -57.94
CA PHE A 25 -57.76 20.26 -57.03
C PHE A 25 -58.36 20.60 -55.64
N ILE A 26 -59.63 21.00 -55.59
CA ILE A 26 -60.43 21.07 -54.36
C ILE A 26 -61.66 20.19 -54.59
N THR A 27 -61.86 19.19 -53.75
CA THR A 27 -62.98 18.24 -53.86
C THR A 27 -63.75 18.21 -52.56
N ASN A 28 -65.07 18.40 -52.62
CA ASN A 28 -65.95 18.33 -51.44
C ASN A 28 -66.75 17.04 -51.45
N ILE A 29 -66.62 16.25 -50.40
CA ILE A 29 -67.32 14.98 -50.23
C ILE A 29 -68.25 15.09 -49.04
N TYR A 30 -69.55 15.15 -49.33
CA TYR A 30 -70.61 15.29 -48.36
C TYR A 30 -71.18 13.92 -47.97
N GLY A 31 -71.57 13.78 -46.70
CA GLY A 31 -72.33 12.62 -46.23
C GLY A 31 -72.67 12.70 -44.75
N ALA A 32 -73.73 12.02 -44.34
CA ALA A 32 -74.13 11.91 -42.94
C ALA A 32 -73.05 11.20 -42.09
N ASN A 33 -73.18 11.24 -40.76
CA ASN A 33 -72.31 10.42 -39.91
C ASN A 33 -72.47 8.94 -40.26
N ALA A 34 -71.36 8.19 -40.20
CA ALA A 34 -71.29 6.78 -40.62
C ALA A 34 -71.57 6.51 -42.13
N SER A 35 -71.68 7.53 -42.99
CA SER A 35 -71.88 7.34 -44.44
C SER A 35 -70.65 6.83 -45.21
N GLY A 36 -69.51 6.61 -44.54
CA GLY A 36 -68.27 6.13 -45.15
C GLY A 36 -67.32 7.21 -45.68
N LYS A 37 -67.40 8.47 -45.22
CA LYS A 37 -66.48 9.55 -45.65
C LYS A 37 -65.01 9.21 -45.38
N THR A 38 -64.67 8.89 -44.13
CA THR A 38 -63.30 8.50 -43.73
C THR A 38 -62.83 7.23 -44.43
N THR A 39 -63.75 6.37 -44.92
CA THR A 39 -63.40 5.18 -45.73
C THR A 39 -62.64 5.54 -47.01
N ILE A 40 -62.92 6.70 -47.62
CA ILE A 40 -62.19 7.17 -48.81
C ILE A 40 -60.72 7.45 -48.45
N PHE A 41 -60.49 8.09 -47.31
CA PHE A 41 -59.13 8.37 -46.85
C PHE A 41 -58.41 7.06 -46.47
N ASP A 42 -59.07 6.19 -45.72
CA ASP A 42 -58.54 4.87 -45.37
C ASP A 42 -58.20 4.01 -46.60
N ALA A 43 -59.02 4.10 -47.66
CA ALA A 43 -58.77 3.37 -48.90
C ALA A 43 -57.50 3.86 -49.58
N PHE A 44 -57.31 5.18 -49.65
CA PHE A 44 -56.11 5.77 -50.24
C PHE A 44 -54.84 5.37 -49.49
N THR A 45 -54.83 5.49 -48.15
CA THR A 45 -53.67 5.09 -47.33
C THR A 45 -53.44 3.59 -47.34
N TRP A 46 -54.51 2.78 -47.42
CA TRP A 46 -54.40 1.33 -47.45
C TRP A 46 -53.87 0.81 -48.78
N MET A 47 -54.28 1.44 -49.89
CA MET A 47 -53.76 1.13 -51.21
C MET A 47 -52.24 1.28 -51.25
N LEU A 48 -51.70 2.37 -50.66
CA LEU A 48 -50.27 2.68 -50.69
C LEU A 48 -49.46 1.94 -49.62
N PHE A 49 -49.96 1.87 -48.37
CA PHE A 49 -49.17 1.45 -47.21
C PHE A 49 -49.75 0.25 -46.46
N GLY A 50 -50.93 -0.24 -46.86
CA GLY A 50 -51.65 -1.29 -46.13
C GLY A 50 -52.16 -0.85 -44.75
N LYS A 51 -52.34 0.46 -44.53
CA LYS A 51 -52.76 1.06 -43.25
C LYS A 51 -53.96 2.00 -43.42
N ASP A 52 -54.73 2.17 -42.36
CA ASP A 52 -55.80 3.17 -42.33
C ASP A 52 -55.25 4.59 -42.09
N SER A 53 -56.15 5.59 -42.14
CA SER A 53 -55.81 7.01 -41.93
C SER A 53 -55.29 7.34 -40.52
N ASN A 54 -55.43 6.41 -39.57
CA ASN A 54 -54.91 6.49 -38.21
C ASN A 54 -53.61 5.67 -38.03
N ASP A 55 -52.96 5.26 -39.12
CA ASP A 55 -51.70 4.50 -39.15
C ASP A 55 -51.80 3.07 -38.57
N ARG A 56 -53.00 2.48 -38.55
CA ARG A 56 -53.23 1.10 -38.07
C ARG A 56 -53.14 0.09 -39.21
N LYS A 57 -52.46 -1.03 -38.96
CA LYS A 57 -52.40 -2.19 -39.88
C LYS A 57 -53.55 -3.18 -39.63
N ASP A 58 -54.02 -3.25 -38.40
CA ASP A 58 -55.02 -4.19 -37.89
C ASP A 58 -56.43 -3.56 -37.91
N PHE A 59 -56.97 -3.36 -39.11
CA PHE A 59 -58.35 -2.91 -39.27
C PHE A 59 -59.14 -3.78 -40.23
N ASN A 60 -60.47 -3.77 -40.08
CA ASN A 60 -61.36 -4.54 -40.94
C ASN A 60 -61.46 -3.89 -42.33
N VAL A 61 -60.77 -4.50 -43.30
CA VAL A 61 -60.83 -4.14 -44.73
C VAL A 61 -62.13 -4.65 -45.37
N LYS A 62 -62.60 -5.82 -44.94
CA LYS A 62 -63.80 -6.46 -45.49
C LYS A 62 -65.09 -5.75 -45.04
N PRO A 63 -66.14 -5.72 -45.86
CA PRO A 63 -67.46 -5.28 -45.45
C PRO A 63 -68.05 -6.19 -44.39
N LEU A 64 -68.62 -5.58 -43.34
CA LEU A 64 -69.36 -6.26 -42.29
C LEU A 64 -70.86 -6.18 -42.59
N ASN A 65 -71.58 -7.28 -42.37
CA ASN A 65 -73.05 -7.28 -42.38
C ASN A 65 -73.62 -6.76 -41.06
N GLU A 66 -74.96 -6.68 -40.96
CA GLU A 66 -75.67 -6.18 -39.76
C GLU A 66 -75.37 -6.96 -38.47
N VAL A 67 -74.84 -8.19 -38.57
CA VAL A 67 -74.48 -9.07 -37.46
C VAL A 67 -72.96 -9.03 -37.17
N GLY A 68 -72.19 -8.21 -37.90
CA GLY A 68 -70.75 -8.07 -37.74
C GLY A 68 -69.90 -9.15 -38.42
N SER A 69 -70.49 -9.95 -39.31
CA SER A 69 -69.79 -11.02 -40.06
C SER A 69 -69.42 -10.58 -41.48
N THR A 70 -68.31 -11.09 -42.01
CA THR A 70 -67.87 -10.85 -43.39
C THR A 70 -68.43 -11.90 -44.34
N LYS A 71 -68.66 -11.53 -45.61
CA LYS A 71 -69.02 -12.50 -46.66
C LYS A 71 -67.76 -13.20 -47.19
N ASP A 72 -67.73 -14.53 -47.10
CA ASP A 72 -66.67 -15.36 -47.65
C ASP A 72 -66.50 -15.16 -49.17
N ARG A 73 -65.27 -15.35 -49.63
CA ARG A 73 -64.82 -15.27 -51.03
C ARG A 73 -65.07 -13.92 -51.68
N THR A 74 -65.00 -12.85 -50.89
CA THR A 74 -65.09 -11.48 -51.38
C THR A 74 -63.69 -10.92 -51.59
N GLU A 75 -63.45 -10.35 -52.78
CA GLU A 75 -62.23 -9.58 -53.08
C GLU A 75 -62.46 -8.11 -52.72
N ASN A 76 -61.53 -7.53 -51.98
CA ASN A 76 -61.53 -6.12 -51.62
C ASN A 76 -60.46 -5.43 -52.45
N GLU A 77 -60.83 -4.42 -53.21
CA GLU A 77 -59.94 -3.73 -54.15
C GLU A 77 -59.99 -2.22 -53.90
N VAL A 78 -58.81 -1.61 -53.93
CA VAL A 78 -58.68 -0.16 -54.10
C VAL A 78 -57.74 0.10 -55.26
N SER A 79 -58.15 0.96 -56.19
CA SER A 79 -57.34 1.44 -57.30
C SER A 79 -57.41 2.94 -57.44
N ALA A 80 -56.34 3.57 -57.90
CA ALA A 80 -56.26 5.00 -58.12
C ALA A 80 -55.47 5.35 -59.38
N ILE A 81 -55.81 6.49 -59.97
CA ILE A 81 -54.96 7.19 -60.94
C ILE A 81 -54.37 8.38 -60.21
N LEU A 82 -53.05 8.38 -60.03
CA LEU A 82 -52.30 9.49 -59.45
C LEU A 82 -51.57 10.26 -60.56
N GLU A 83 -51.67 11.57 -60.56
CA GLU A 83 -50.82 12.43 -61.38
C GLU A 83 -49.59 12.82 -60.57
N VAL A 84 -48.40 12.46 -61.05
CA VAL A 84 -47.11 12.80 -60.43
C VAL A 84 -46.30 13.63 -61.41
N ASN A 85 -46.09 14.91 -61.10
CA ASN A 85 -45.41 15.86 -61.99
C ASN A 85 -46.01 15.95 -63.41
N GLY A 86 -47.30 15.70 -63.56
CA GLY A 86 -48.01 15.71 -64.84
C GLY A 86 -48.08 14.36 -65.56
N GLU A 87 -47.48 13.30 -65.01
CA GLU A 87 -47.57 11.94 -65.55
C GLU A 87 -48.55 11.08 -64.73
N ASP A 88 -49.36 10.28 -65.41
CA ASP A 88 -50.36 9.42 -64.77
C ASP A 88 -49.79 8.06 -64.40
N ILE A 89 -50.05 7.65 -63.16
CA ILE A 89 -49.67 6.36 -62.58
C ILE A 89 -50.94 5.66 -62.09
N ALA A 90 -51.20 4.47 -62.62
CA ALA A 90 -52.30 3.62 -62.17
C ALA A 90 -51.81 2.66 -61.09
N ILE A 91 -52.37 2.76 -59.89
CA ILE A 91 -52.02 1.92 -58.74
C ILE A 91 -53.24 1.07 -58.37
N ARG A 92 -53.04 -0.21 -58.09
CA ARG A 92 -54.13 -1.09 -57.64
C ARG A 92 -53.65 -2.11 -56.61
N HIS A 93 -54.39 -2.22 -55.52
CA HIS A 93 -54.14 -3.14 -54.41
C HIS A 93 -55.41 -3.98 -54.16
N ILE A 94 -55.28 -5.30 -54.27
CA ILE A 94 -56.38 -6.26 -54.04
C ILE A 94 -56.01 -7.14 -52.85
N GLN A 95 -56.94 -7.29 -51.91
CA GLN A 95 -56.91 -8.32 -50.89
C GLN A 95 -57.98 -9.37 -51.19
N LYS A 96 -57.55 -10.61 -51.43
CA LYS A 96 -58.44 -11.76 -51.64
C LYS A 96 -58.18 -12.85 -50.62
N GLU A 97 -59.19 -13.65 -50.35
CA GLU A 97 -59.05 -14.79 -49.44
C GLU A 97 -58.28 -15.93 -50.09
N LYS A 98 -57.32 -16.48 -49.36
CA LYS A 98 -56.57 -17.66 -49.77
C LYS A 98 -57.24 -18.91 -49.22
N TRP A 99 -57.91 -19.63 -50.10
CA TRP A 99 -58.52 -20.92 -49.80
C TRP A 99 -57.62 -22.03 -50.30
N THR A 100 -57.23 -22.97 -49.43
CA THR A 100 -56.39 -24.11 -49.83
C THR A 100 -57.09 -25.41 -49.49
N LYS A 101 -56.85 -26.42 -50.33
CA LYS A 101 -57.35 -27.78 -50.13
C LYS A 101 -56.24 -28.59 -49.50
N LYS A 102 -56.42 -29.05 -48.26
CA LYS A 102 -55.48 -29.99 -47.65
C LYS A 102 -55.59 -31.34 -48.35
N ARG A 103 -54.47 -32.07 -48.43
CA ARG A 103 -54.40 -33.36 -49.12
C ARG A 103 -55.36 -34.35 -48.47
N GLY A 104 -56.42 -34.75 -49.19
CA GLY A 104 -57.42 -35.72 -48.74
C GLY A 104 -58.78 -35.14 -48.33
N GLU A 105 -58.92 -33.82 -48.21
CA GLU A 105 -60.20 -33.16 -47.92
C GLU A 105 -60.94 -32.80 -49.21
N GLU A 106 -62.27 -32.73 -49.21
CA GLU A 106 -63.07 -32.33 -50.39
C GLU A 106 -63.29 -30.81 -50.46
N VAL A 107 -63.34 -30.14 -49.30
CA VAL A 107 -63.67 -28.72 -49.16
C VAL A 107 -62.39 -27.91 -48.96
N ALA A 108 -62.28 -26.75 -49.62
CA ALA A 108 -61.18 -25.83 -49.39
C ALA A 108 -61.43 -25.05 -48.08
N GLU A 109 -60.39 -24.89 -47.26
CA GLU A 109 -60.43 -24.13 -46.00
C GLU A 109 -59.77 -22.76 -46.18
N PHE A 110 -60.26 -21.76 -45.45
CA PHE A 110 -59.65 -20.43 -45.39
C PHE A 110 -58.31 -20.51 -44.67
N THR A 111 -57.24 -20.03 -45.32
CA THR A 111 -55.86 -20.10 -44.80
C THR A 111 -55.19 -18.75 -44.65
N GLY A 112 -55.96 -17.66 -44.73
CA GLY A 112 -55.48 -16.29 -44.64
C GLY A 112 -55.86 -15.46 -45.87
N ASN A 113 -55.32 -14.26 -45.96
CA ASN A 113 -55.53 -13.37 -47.10
C ASN A 113 -54.25 -13.30 -47.95
N GLU A 114 -54.42 -13.18 -49.26
CA GLU A 114 -53.36 -12.88 -50.22
C GLU A 114 -53.55 -11.46 -50.75
N HIS A 115 -52.45 -10.73 -50.90
CA HIS A 115 -52.43 -9.36 -51.41
C HIS A 115 -51.80 -9.34 -52.80
N LEU A 116 -52.48 -8.73 -53.76
CA LEU A 116 -52.02 -8.55 -55.13
C LEU A 116 -51.84 -7.06 -55.39
N TYR A 117 -50.70 -6.71 -55.99
CA TYR A 117 -50.31 -5.33 -56.27
C TYR A 117 -50.08 -5.15 -57.76
N PHE A 118 -50.54 -4.02 -58.29
CA PHE A 118 -50.33 -3.65 -59.69
C PHE A 118 -49.85 -2.22 -59.79
N TRP A 119 -48.86 -2.00 -60.66
CA TRP A 119 -48.31 -0.68 -60.98
C TRP A 119 -48.36 -0.47 -62.48
N ASN A 120 -49.12 0.53 -62.94
CA ASN A 120 -49.44 0.73 -64.36
C ASN A 120 -49.94 -0.55 -65.02
N GLU A 121 -50.90 -1.21 -64.36
CA GLU A 121 -51.50 -2.49 -64.76
C GLU A 121 -50.56 -3.72 -64.76
N VAL A 122 -49.27 -3.54 -64.44
CA VAL A 122 -48.30 -4.64 -64.34
C VAL A 122 -48.33 -5.24 -62.93
N PRO A 123 -48.53 -6.56 -62.76
CA PRO A 123 -48.46 -7.20 -61.45
C PRO A 123 -47.05 -7.15 -60.88
N VAL A 124 -46.92 -6.70 -59.64
CA VAL A 124 -45.63 -6.60 -58.91
C VAL A 124 -45.73 -7.34 -57.58
N ASN A 125 -44.58 -7.78 -57.06
CA ASN A 125 -44.53 -8.36 -55.71
C ASN A 125 -44.60 -7.25 -54.64
N ALA A 126 -44.91 -7.62 -53.39
CA ALA A 126 -45.09 -6.65 -52.30
C ALA A 126 -43.85 -5.78 -52.02
N GLY A 127 -42.63 -6.35 -52.14
CA GLY A 127 -41.39 -5.62 -51.91
C GLY A 127 -41.11 -4.59 -52.99
N GLU A 128 -41.32 -4.96 -54.26
CA GLU A 128 -41.21 -4.05 -55.40
C GLU A 128 -42.28 -2.94 -55.34
N PHE A 129 -43.51 -3.29 -54.99
CA PHE A 129 -44.59 -2.31 -54.79
C PHE A 129 -44.20 -1.26 -53.74
N GLN A 130 -43.75 -1.71 -52.56
CA GLN A 130 -43.34 -0.80 -51.49
C GLN A 130 -42.13 0.05 -51.89
N SER A 131 -41.19 -0.48 -52.67
CA SER A 131 -40.08 0.30 -53.23
C SER A 131 -40.60 1.41 -54.13
N LYS A 132 -41.48 1.09 -55.09
CA LYS A 132 -42.07 2.07 -56.01
C LYS A 132 -42.87 3.16 -55.29
N VAL A 133 -43.61 2.79 -54.24
CA VAL A 133 -44.32 3.75 -53.38
C VAL A 133 -43.34 4.65 -52.63
N ASN A 134 -42.27 4.09 -52.05
CA ASN A 134 -41.25 4.88 -51.34
C ASN A 134 -40.43 5.77 -52.28
N ASP A 135 -40.18 5.34 -53.51
CA ASP A 135 -39.51 6.11 -54.56
C ASP A 135 -40.37 7.29 -55.02
N LEU A 136 -41.70 7.14 -55.01
CA LEU A 136 -42.62 8.28 -55.16
C LEU A 136 -42.50 9.23 -53.98
N LEU A 137 -42.71 8.75 -52.76
CA LEU A 137 -42.52 9.54 -51.55
C LEU A 137 -42.43 8.61 -50.34
N ASN A 138 -41.42 8.85 -49.49
CA ASN A 138 -41.26 8.10 -48.25
C ASN A 138 -42.54 8.12 -47.40
N GLU A 139 -42.99 6.95 -46.91
CA GLU A 139 -44.22 6.80 -46.13
C GLU A 139 -44.34 7.80 -44.95
N ASN A 140 -43.24 8.08 -44.24
CA ASN A 140 -43.28 9.01 -43.10
C ASN A 140 -43.49 10.45 -43.57
N VAL A 141 -42.80 10.87 -44.64
CA VAL A 141 -43.00 12.19 -45.25
C VAL A 141 -44.43 12.30 -45.78
N PHE A 142 -44.91 11.26 -46.48
CA PHE A 142 -46.26 11.21 -47.03
C PHE A 142 -47.32 11.49 -45.96
N LYS A 143 -47.26 10.81 -44.81
CA LYS A 143 -48.23 11.04 -43.73
C LYS A 143 -48.10 12.42 -43.10
N LEU A 144 -46.87 12.92 -42.95
CA LEU A 144 -46.60 14.27 -42.42
C LEU A 144 -47.20 15.37 -43.31
N ILE A 145 -47.31 15.14 -44.62
CA ILE A 145 -47.80 16.15 -45.58
C ILE A 145 -49.22 15.90 -46.11
N THR A 146 -49.89 14.78 -45.75
CA THR A 146 -51.26 14.47 -46.22
C THR A 146 -52.33 14.46 -45.13
N ASN A 147 -51.94 14.34 -43.86
CA ASN A 147 -52.88 14.38 -42.72
C ASN A 147 -52.51 15.52 -41.75
N PRO A 148 -53.36 16.55 -41.60
CA PRO A 148 -53.06 17.70 -40.73
C PRO A 148 -52.90 17.34 -39.25
N LEU A 149 -53.40 16.17 -38.82
CA LEU A 149 -53.32 15.73 -37.42
C LEU A 149 -52.10 14.84 -37.14
N TYR A 150 -51.43 14.32 -38.18
CA TYR A 150 -50.45 13.25 -38.01
C TYR A 150 -49.20 13.71 -37.24
N PHE A 151 -48.60 14.85 -37.60
CA PHE A 151 -47.41 15.38 -36.92
C PHE A 151 -47.62 15.41 -35.39
N ASN A 152 -48.75 15.96 -34.95
CA ASN A 152 -49.05 16.13 -33.53
C ASN A 152 -49.51 14.85 -32.81
N SER A 153 -49.82 13.77 -33.56
CA SER A 153 -50.07 12.44 -32.98
C SER A 153 -48.80 11.65 -32.70
N GLN A 154 -47.65 12.04 -33.29
CA GLN A 154 -46.37 11.37 -33.06
C GLN A 154 -45.84 11.64 -31.65
N LYS A 155 -44.87 10.82 -31.21
CA LYS A 155 -44.14 11.09 -29.97
C LYS A 155 -43.35 12.39 -30.12
N TRP A 156 -43.19 13.13 -29.02
CA TRP A 156 -42.51 14.42 -29.05
C TRP A 156 -41.06 14.31 -29.55
N GLN A 157 -40.39 13.17 -29.37
CA GLN A 157 -39.05 12.92 -29.91
C GLN A 157 -39.04 12.89 -31.44
N ASP A 158 -40.03 12.23 -32.04
CA ASP A 158 -40.17 12.13 -33.49
C ASP A 158 -40.51 13.51 -34.09
N GLN A 159 -41.45 14.23 -33.44
CA GLN A 159 -41.76 15.63 -33.78
C GLN A 159 -40.51 16.51 -33.74
N ARG A 160 -39.73 16.43 -32.65
CA ARG A 160 -38.50 17.20 -32.49
C ARG A 160 -37.47 16.85 -33.56
N SER A 161 -37.35 15.58 -33.92
CA SER A 161 -36.42 15.13 -34.96
C SER A 161 -36.74 15.80 -36.29
N VAL A 162 -38.01 15.78 -36.70
CA VAL A 162 -38.47 16.45 -37.93
C VAL A 162 -38.17 17.95 -37.87
N LEU A 163 -38.50 18.62 -36.76
CA LEU A 163 -38.25 20.06 -36.62
C LEU A 163 -36.76 20.42 -36.62
N SER A 164 -35.92 19.56 -36.04
CA SER A 164 -34.47 19.76 -36.00
C SER A 164 -33.84 19.54 -37.39
N GLU A 165 -34.34 18.57 -38.15
CA GLU A 165 -33.93 18.31 -39.53
C GLU A 165 -34.21 19.52 -40.41
N ILE A 166 -35.43 20.08 -40.35
CA ILE A 166 -35.78 21.25 -41.17
C ILE A 166 -35.06 22.53 -40.74
N ALA A 167 -34.78 22.70 -39.44
CA ALA A 167 -34.08 23.87 -38.90
C ALA A 167 -32.57 23.85 -39.17
N GLY A 168 -32.01 22.66 -39.41
CA GLY A 168 -30.58 22.44 -39.55
C GLY A 168 -29.79 22.71 -38.27
N GLU A 169 -28.47 22.54 -38.35
CA GLU A 169 -27.60 22.70 -37.19
C GLU A 169 -27.37 24.18 -36.84
N ILE A 170 -27.36 24.46 -35.53
CA ILE A 170 -26.87 25.74 -34.98
C ILE A 170 -25.36 25.62 -34.82
N THR A 171 -24.61 26.25 -35.74
CA THR A 171 -23.14 26.23 -35.74
C THR A 171 -22.54 27.19 -34.72
N ASP A 172 -21.33 26.88 -34.26
CA ASP A 172 -20.56 27.76 -33.37
C ASP A 172 -20.32 29.15 -33.97
N SER A 173 -20.06 29.22 -35.29
CA SER A 173 -19.87 30.49 -36.00
C SER A 173 -21.13 31.37 -35.98
N PHE A 174 -22.32 30.75 -36.06
CA PHE A 174 -23.58 31.48 -35.97
C PHE A 174 -23.80 32.00 -34.55
N LEU A 175 -23.55 31.16 -33.53
CA LEU A 175 -23.73 31.56 -32.14
C LEU A 175 -22.75 32.67 -31.73
N THR A 176 -21.48 32.56 -32.09
CA THR A 176 -20.47 33.60 -31.78
C THR A 176 -20.69 34.90 -32.54
N GLY A 177 -21.23 34.83 -33.77
CA GLY A 177 -21.65 36.03 -34.50
C GLY A 177 -22.76 36.82 -33.79
N LYS A 178 -23.68 36.12 -33.10
CA LYS A 178 -24.80 36.73 -32.37
C LYS A 178 -24.50 37.03 -30.90
N TYR A 179 -23.66 36.20 -30.26
CA TYR A 179 -23.24 36.25 -28.87
C TYR A 179 -21.70 36.21 -28.79
N PRO A 180 -21.02 37.34 -29.05
CA PRO A 180 -19.55 37.40 -29.13
C PRO A 180 -18.84 36.91 -27.86
N GLU A 181 -19.47 37.04 -26.69
CA GLU A 181 -18.95 36.58 -25.41
C GLU A 181 -18.73 35.06 -25.35
N LEU A 182 -19.41 34.27 -26.20
CA LEU A 182 -19.24 32.82 -26.26
C LEU A 182 -17.92 32.41 -26.91
N GLN A 183 -17.22 33.33 -27.60
CA GLN A 183 -15.93 33.05 -28.22
C GLN A 183 -14.87 32.67 -27.17
N GLU A 184 -14.88 33.30 -25.99
CA GLU A 184 -13.97 32.96 -24.90
C GLU A 184 -14.16 31.51 -24.42
N LEU A 185 -15.42 31.06 -24.33
CA LEU A 185 -15.74 29.69 -23.97
C LEU A 185 -15.18 28.72 -25.01
N LEU A 186 -15.45 28.94 -26.31
CA LEU A 186 -14.99 28.05 -27.37
C LEU A 186 -13.47 27.92 -27.40
N ASN A 187 -12.76 29.04 -27.19
CA ASN A 187 -11.29 29.03 -27.07
C ASN A 187 -10.82 28.20 -25.86
N SER A 188 -11.60 28.15 -24.77
CA SER A 188 -11.27 27.40 -23.55
C SER A 188 -11.55 25.88 -23.62
N LEU A 189 -12.34 25.42 -24.60
CA LEU A 189 -12.67 24.00 -24.77
C LEU A 189 -11.42 23.15 -25.06
N GLY A 190 -10.45 23.72 -25.81
CA GLY A 190 -9.20 23.06 -26.15
C GLY A 190 -9.41 21.70 -26.83
N GLY A 191 -10.33 21.64 -27.80
CA GLY A 191 -10.67 20.44 -28.57
C GLY A 191 -11.64 19.45 -27.90
N LYS A 192 -12.13 19.74 -26.69
CA LYS A 192 -13.14 18.91 -25.99
C LYS A 192 -14.55 19.26 -26.45
N SER A 193 -15.44 18.29 -26.40
CA SER A 193 -16.88 18.56 -26.45
C SER A 193 -17.33 19.38 -25.24
N LEU A 194 -18.44 20.11 -25.36
CA LEU A 194 -19.01 20.87 -24.26
C LEU A 194 -19.35 19.97 -23.05
N THR A 195 -19.79 18.75 -23.30
CA THR A 195 -20.09 17.74 -22.27
C THR A 195 -18.83 17.35 -21.49
N GLU A 196 -17.73 17.04 -22.18
CA GLU A 196 -16.44 16.72 -21.53
C GLU A 196 -15.87 17.92 -20.76
N PHE A 197 -16.04 19.13 -21.31
CA PHE A 197 -15.61 20.36 -20.65
C PHE A 197 -16.37 20.60 -19.34
N LYS A 198 -17.70 20.47 -19.32
CA LYS A 198 -18.53 20.58 -18.11
C LYS A 198 -18.16 19.50 -17.08
N ALA A 199 -17.93 18.26 -17.51
CA ALA A 199 -17.50 17.18 -16.63
C ALA A 199 -16.16 17.48 -15.96
N LYS A 200 -15.18 17.99 -16.72
CA LYS A 200 -13.89 18.42 -16.17
C LYS A 200 -14.06 19.52 -15.13
N ILE A 201 -14.78 20.59 -15.47
CA ILE A 201 -15.03 21.72 -14.54
C ILE A 201 -15.67 21.22 -13.25
N SER A 202 -16.69 20.37 -13.34
CA SER A 202 -17.34 19.81 -12.16
C SER A 202 -16.37 19.05 -11.26
N SER A 203 -15.44 18.26 -11.83
CA SER A 203 -14.42 17.55 -11.07
C SER A 203 -13.41 18.49 -10.42
N ASP A 204 -12.91 19.48 -11.18
CA ASP A 204 -11.92 20.43 -10.69
C ASP A 204 -12.50 21.29 -9.57
N LYS A 205 -13.75 21.76 -9.71
CA LYS A 205 -14.49 22.48 -8.67
C LYS A 205 -14.64 21.64 -7.41
N LYS A 206 -15.01 20.36 -7.54
CA LYS A 206 -15.14 19.45 -6.39
C LYS A 206 -13.83 19.33 -5.62
N ASN A 207 -12.73 19.05 -6.33
CA ASN A 207 -11.40 18.93 -5.73
C ASN A 207 -10.95 20.22 -5.02
N ILE A 208 -11.20 21.38 -5.63
CA ILE A 208 -10.86 22.69 -5.04
C ILE A 208 -11.71 22.98 -3.80
N LYS A 209 -13.02 22.68 -3.83
CA LYS A 209 -13.91 22.85 -2.67
C LYS A 209 -13.47 21.97 -1.50
N GLU A 210 -13.14 20.70 -1.75
CA GLU A 210 -12.60 19.80 -0.71
C GLU A 210 -11.28 20.35 -0.13
N GLN A 211 -10.39 20.90 -0.94
CA GLN A 211 -9.17 21.53 -0.44
C GLN A 211 -9.46 22.77 0.41
N LEU A 212 -10.39 23.63 -0.03
CA LEU A 212 -10.80 24.82 0.70
C LEU A 212 -11.44 24.49 2.06
N GLU A 213 -12.29 23.45 2.13
CA GLU A 213 -12.91 23.01 3.39
C GLU A 213 -11.88 22.56 4.44
N ASN A 214 -10.75 22.01 3.99
CA ASN A 214 -9.69 21.53 4.89
C ASN A 214 -8.74 22.62 5.38
N ILE A 215 -8.63 23.76 4.68
CA ILE A 215 -7.66 24.81 5.06
C ILE A 215 -7.98 25.45 6.42
N PRO A 216 -9.24 25.82 6.76
CA PRO A 216 -9.56 26.39 8.06
C PRO A 216 -9.13 25.51 9.24
N ALA A 217 -9.36 24.20 9.15
CA ALA A 217 -8.95 23.25 10.19
C ALA A 217 -7.41 23.20 10.35
N ARG A 218 -6.67 23.25 9.24
CA ARG A 218 -5.20 23.27 9.26
C ARG A 218 -4.63 24.59 9.78
N ILE A 219 -5.32 25.71 9.55
CA ILE A 219 -4.97 27.00 10.14
C ILE A 219 -5.20 26.96 11.65
N ASP A 220 -6.37 26.49 12.10
CA ASP A 220 -6.69 26.36 13.53
C ASP A 220 -5.73 25.40 14.25
N GLU A 221 -5.35 24.27 13.63
CA GLU A 221 -4.32 23.37 14.14
C GLU A 221 -2.96 24.07 14.31
N ALA A 222 -2.51 24.78 13.27
CA ALA A 222 -1.23 25.52 13.32
C ALA A 222 -1.25 26.68 14.34
N ASP A 223 -2.41 27.31 14.54
CA ASP A 223 -2.59 28.40 15.50
C ASP A 223 -2.66 27.89 16.95
N ARG A 224 -3.39 26.79 17.21
CA ARG A 224 -3.41 26.11 18.52
C ARG A 224 -2.08 25.50 18.91
N GLY A 225 -1.25 25.14 17.93
CA GLY A 225 0.11 24.68 18.14
C GLY A 225 1.08 25.77 18.60
N LYS A 226 0.65 27.05 18.64
CA LYS A 226 1.50 28.15 19.10
C LYS A 226 1.62 28.15 20.63
N PRO A 227 2.86 28.06 21.16
CA PRO A 227 3.10 28.32 22.57
C PRO A 227 2.90 29.82 22.92
N GLU A 228 2.78 30.14 24.21
CA GLU A 228 2.62 31.53 24.66
C GLU A 228 3.80 32.41 24.23
N PRO A 229 3.55 33.64 23.75
CA PRO A 229 4.59 34.55 23.34
C PRO A 229 5.46 34.98 24.53
N ILE A 230 6.78 34.87 24.35
CA ILE A 230 7.79 35.23 25.35
C ILE A 230 8.60 36.43 24.83
N SER A 231 8.95 37.37 25.70
CA SER A 231 9.83 38.50 25.34
C SER A 231 11.25 38.02 25.10
N GLU A 232 11.66 37.94 23.83
CA GLU A 232 12.99 37.48 23.41
C GLU A 232 14.11 38.36 24.00
N GLU A 233 13.87 39.68 24.08
CA GLU A 233 14.79 40.64 24.67
C GLU A 233 15.06 40.32 26.15
N GLU A 234 14.00 40.06 26.93
CA GLU A 234 14.10 39.78 28.36
C GLU A 234 14.82 38.45 28.63
N VAL A 235 14.53 37.41 27.84
CA VAL A 235 15.19 36.11 27.95
C VAL A 235 16.67 36.21 27.62
N LYS A 236 17.06 36.96 26.57
CA LYS A 236 18.47 37.19 26.21
C LYS A 236 19.23 37.93 27.30
N VAL A 237 18.63 38.96 27.91
CA VAL A 237 19.22 39.69 29.05
C VAL A 237 19.41 38.76 30.27
N ARG A 238 18.42 37.91 30.55
CA ARG A 238 18.50 36.93 31.65
C ARG A 238 19.62 35.91 31.44
N ILE A 239 19.75 35.38 30.21
CA ILE A 239 20.83 34.45 29.84
C ILE A 239 22.20 35.12 30.00
N ALA A 240 22.37 36.35 29.54
CA ALA A 240 23.63 37.07 29.68
C ALA A 240 24.01 37.29 31.15
N THR A 241 23.02 37.58 32.00
CA THR A 241 23.21 37.73 33.45
C THR A 241 23.64 36.41 34.10
N LEU A 242 22.92 35.33 33.83
CA LEU A 242 23.22 33.99 34.37
C LEU A 242 24.57 33.45 33.87
N GLN A 243 24.94 33.75 32.62
CA GLN A 243 26.24 33.35 32.06
C GLN A 243 27.40 34.04 32.78
N ASN A 244 27.25 35.34 33.07
CA ASN A 244 28.26 36.06 33.85
C ASN A 244 28.39 35.49 35.27
N GLU A 245 27.26 35.18 35.92
CA GLU A 245 27.26 34.53 37.24
C GLU A 245 27.91 33.14 37.20
N TYR A 246 27.65 32.34 36.16
CA TYR A 246 28.30 31.04 35.94
C TYR A 246 29.82 31.19 35.79
N ASP A 247 30.27 32.14 34.98
CA ASP A 247 31.69 32.37 34.71
C ASP A 247 32.43 32.83 35.99
N GLN A 248 31.81 33.69 36.80
CA GLN A 248 32.36 34.11 38.10
C GLN A 248 32.47 32.95 39.10
N LEU A 249 31.45 32.08 39.16
CA LEU A 249 31.48 30.88 40.01
C LEU A 249 32.54 29.88 39.55
N GLU A 250 32.74 29.73 38.24
CA GLU A 250 33.80 28.89 37.71
C GLU A 250 35.19 29.42 38.06
N GLN A 251 35.42 30.71 37.87
CA GLN A 251 36.69 31.34 38.25
C GLN A 251 36.97 31.17 39.74
N ALA A 252 35.97 31.35 40.60
CA ALA A 252 36.12 31.15 42.05
C ALA A 252 36.45 29.70 42.45
N ILE A 253 35.98 28.70 41.68
CA ILE A 253 36.34 27.29 41.87
C ILE A 253 37.77 27.03 41.39
N VAL A 254 38.17 27.61 40.26
CA VAL A 254 39.54 27.51 39.72
C VAL A 254 40.55 28.13 40.68
N ASP A 255 40.34 29.36 41.13
CA ASP A 255 41.23 30.08 42.06
C ASP A 255 41.39 29.32 43.39
N LYS A 256 40.30 28.72 43.91
CA LYS A 256 40.35 27.88 45.12
C LYS A 256 41.05 26.53 44.91
N ASN A 257 40.92 25.92 43.73
CA ASN A 257 41.65 24.70 43.40
C ASN A 257 43.16 24.97 43.28
N GLU A 258 43.55 26.10 42.68
CA GLU A 258 44.95 26.53 42.60
C GLU A 258 45.53 26.80 43.99
N ALA A 259 44.77 27.45 44.88
CA ALA A 259 45.16 27.63 46.28
C ALA A 259 45.36 26.29 47.02
N ASN A 260 44.48 25.30 46.79
CA ASN A 260 44.60 23.96 47.39
C ASN A 260 45.78 23.16 46.80
N GLU A 261 46.07 23.29 45.50
CA GLU A 261 47.23 22.64 44.89
C GLU A 261 48.54 23.21 45.46
N ASN A 262 48.61 24.53 45.67
CA ASN A 262 49.75 25.19 46.30
C ASN A 262 49.92 24.77 47.77
N GLU A 263 48.83 24.62 48.52
CA GLU A 263 48.88 24.13 49.90
C GLU A 263 49.29 22.66 49.99
N ASN A 264 48.82 21.80 49.08
CA ASN A 264 49.26 20.41 48.99
C ASN A 264 50.76 20.29 48.64
N LYS A 265 51.28 21.14 47.75
CA LYS A 265 52.71 21.24 47.45
C LYS A 265 53.51 21.68 48.69
N ARG A 266 52.99 22.63 49.48
CA ARG A 266 53.60 23.05 50.75
C ARG A 266 53.66 21.89 51.75
N ILE A 267 52.56 21.15 51.93
CA ILE A 267 52.47 19.99 52.83
C ILE A 267 53.48 18.90 52.42
N GLN A 268 53.54 18.55 51.14
CA GLN A 268 54.51 17.58 50.62
C GLN A 268 55.95 18.04 50.86
N ALA A 269 56.26 19.32 50.65
CA ALA A 269 57.59 19.87 50.90
C ALA A 269 57.99 19.80 52.38
N VAL A 270 57.06 20.09 53.30
CA VAL A 270 57.28 19.99 54.76
C VAL A 270 57.45 18.52 55.17
N GLN A 271 56.64 17.60 54.65
CA GLN A 271 56.77 16.17 54.90
C GLN A 271 58.10 15.60 54.41
N ASN A 272 58.56 16.02 53.22
CA ASN A 272 59.87 15.62 52.68
C ASN A 272 61.02 16.11 53.57
N LYS A 273 60.94 17.33 54.11
CA LYS A 273 61.94 17.86 55.07
C LYS A 273 61.95 17.08 56.38
N ILE A 274 60.78 16.75 56.93
CA ILE A 274 60.66 15.89 58.12
C ILE A 274 61.28 14.52 57.85
N HIS A 275 61.03 13.94 56.69
CA HIS A 275 61.60 12.65 56.32
C HIS A 275 63.13 12.71 56.19
N ALA A 276 63.66 13.76 55.57
CA ALA A 276 65.11 13.99 55.47
C ALA A 276 65.77 14.14 56.86
N LEU A 277 65.19 14.92 57.76
CA LEU A 277 65.69 15.08 59.13
C LEU A 277 65.65 13.75 59.93
N LYS A 278 64.62 12.92 59.73
CA LYS A 278 64.54 11.58 60.34
C LYS A 278 65.63 10.64 59.82
N LEU A 279 65.92 10.69 58.52
CA LEU A 279 67.04 9.96 57.92
C LEU A 279 68.39 10.43 58.48
N GLU A 280 68.57 11.74 58.67
CA GLU A 280 69.78 12.30 59.30
C GLU A 280 69.95 11.83 60.74
N ILE A 281 68.88 11.83 61.55
CA ILE A 281 68.92 11.28 62.92
C ILE A 281 69.31 9.80 62.88
N GLN A 282 68.70 8.99 62.01
CA GLN A 282 69.07 7.57 61.84
C GLN A 282 70.53 7.38 61.44
N ASN A 283 71.07 8.25 60.58
CA ASN A 283 72.47 8.19 60.18
C ASN A 283 73.42 8.55 61.33
N ILE A 284 73.06 9.53 62.17
CA ILE A 284 73.84 9.93 63.35
C ILE A 284 73.81 8.79 64.40
N GLU A 285 72.63 8.20 64.65
CA GLU A 285 72.50 7.01 65.51
C GLU A 285 73.31 5.82 64.97
N ALA A 286 73.27 5.58 63.66
CA ALA A 286 74.08 4.54 63.01
C ALA A 286 75.59 4.81 63.14
N SER A 287 76.03 6.06 63.10
CA SER A 287 77.42 6.47 63.31
C SER A 287 77.88 6.20 64.76
N HIS A 288 77.10 6.59 65.76
CA HIS A 288 77.38 6.27 67.17
C HIS A 288 77.40 4.77 67.43
N ARG A 289 76.50 4.03 66.78
CA ARG A 289 76.46 2.56 66.83
C ARG A 289 77.69 1.95 66.19
N SER A 290 78.15 2.50 65.07
CA SER A 290 79.37 2.07 64.38
C SER A 290 80.63 2.35 65.22
N ALA A 291 80.73 3.51 65.86
CA ALA A 291 81.85 3.86 66.74
C ALA A 291 81.91 2.98 68.00
N TYR A 292 80.75 2.75 68.66
CA TYR A 292 80.64 1.79 69.77
C TYR A 292 81.04 0.37 69.34
N ASN A 293 80.52 -0.10 68.20
CA ASN A 293 80.83 -1.44 67.68
C ASN A 293 82.30 -1.55 67.23
N SER A 294 82.93 -0.48 66.75
CA SER A 294 84.35 -0.46 66.35
C SER A 294 85.29 -0.62 67.57
N GLU A 295 84.99 0.06 68.68
CA GLU A 295 85.76 -0.07 69.93
C GLU A 295 85.51 -1.42 70.63
N LEU A 296 84.29 -1.97 70.52
CA LEU A 296 83.98 -3.33 70.97
C LEU A 296 84.65 -4.41 70.08
N SER A 297 84.78 -4.14 68.77
CA SER A 297 85.36 -5.01 67.75
C SER A 297 86.89 -5.12 67.86
N GLN A 298 87.57 -4.11 68.37
CA GLN A 298 89.03 -4.13 68.55
C GLN A 298 89.46 -5.01 69.75
N SER A 299 88.53 -5.35 70.65
CA SER A 299 88.73 -6.26 71.79
C SER A 299 88.30 -7.73 71.53
N ASN A 300 87.72 -8.05 70.37
CA ASN A 300 87.09 -9.37 70.11
C ASN A 300 87.35 -9.97 68.70
N SER A 301 88.45 -9.60 68.03
CA SER A 301 88.71 -9.94 66.63
C SER A 301 88.84 -11.45 66.31
N GLY A 302 88.98 -12.34 67.31
CA GLY A 302 88.99 -13.80 67.10
C GLY A 302 87.60 -14.49 67.17
N VAL A 303 86.62 -13.90 67.86
CA VAL A 303 85.30 -14.54 68.09
C VAL A 303 84.37 -14.44 66.88
N ASN A 304 84.53 -13.39 66.07
CA ASN A 304 83.64 -13.13 64.93
C ASN A 304 83.94 -14.02 63.72
N GLU A 305 85.19 -14.44 63.49
CA GLU A 305 85.53 -15.41 62.44
C GLU A 305 84.95 -16.80 62.75
N ASP A 306 85.07 -17.26 63.99
CA ASP A 306 84.53 -18.57 64.39
C ASP A 306 82.98 -18.57 64.39
N LYS A 307 82.31 -17.46 64.76
CA LYS A 307 80.85 -17.33 64.64
C LYS A 307 80.37 -17.36 63.19
N ALA A 308 81.07 -16.69 62.28
CA ALA A 308 80.76 -16.75 60.85
C ALA A 308 80.92 -18.18 60.31
N LYS A 309 81.95 -18.89 60.76
CA LYS A 309 82.19 -20.29 60.40
C LYS A 309 81.12 -21.24 60.95
N VAL A 310 80.61 -21.00 62.17
CA VAL A 310 79.45 -21.72 62.71
C VAL A 310 78.21 -21.52 61.84
N SER A 311 77.86 -20.29 61.47
CA SER A 311 76.70 -20.04 60.61
C SER A 311 76.85 -20.67 59.23
N GLN A 312 78.06 -20.66 58.65
CA GLN A 312 78.34 -21.33 57.38
C GLN A 312 78.18 -22.85 57.47
N LEU A 313 78.72 -23.48 58.51
CA LEU A 313 78.60 -24.92 58.75
C LEU A 313 77.14 -25.33 59.02
N GLU A 314 76.36 -24.52 59.75
CA GLU A 314 74.93 -24.78 59.98
C GLU A 314 74.10 -24.66 58.69
N ALA A 315 74.43 -23.72 57.80
CA ALA A 315 73.77 -23.63 56.51
C ALA A 315 74.10 -24.82 55.61
N GLN A 316 75.36 -25.26 55.58
CA GLN A 316 75.80 -26.44 54.84
C GLN A 316 75.16 -27.72 55.38
N LEU A 317 75.06 -27.87 56.71
CA LEU A 317 74.41 -29.01 57.36
C LEU A 317 72.94 -29.09 56.97
N ARG A 318 72.19 -27.99 57.09
CA ARG A 318 70.76 -27.94 56.69
C ARG A 318 70.56 -28.26 55.22
N MET A 319 71.48 -27.81 54.36
CA MET A 319 71.41 -28.11 52.92
C MET A 319 71.58 -29.62 52.66
N GLN A 320 72.55 -30.27 53.30
CA GLN A 320 72.77 -31.71 53.16
C GLN A 320 71.62 -32.53 53.75
N GLU A 321 71.08 -32.14 54.91
CA GLU A 321 69.90 -32.78 55.51
C GLU A 321 68.66 -32.65 54.63
N SER A 322 68.47 -31.47 54.01
CA SER A 322 67.39 -31.27 53.04
C SER A 322 67.59 -32.11 51.77
N GLN A 323 68.82 -32.25 51.28
CA GLN A 323 69.13 -33.12 50.13
C GLN A 323 68.86 -34.59 50.44
N LEU A 324 69.21 -35.04 51.65
CA LEU A 324 68.91 -36.39 52.11
C LEU A 324 67.39 -36.62 52.11
N ASN A 325 66.63 -35.76 52.77
CA ASN A 325 65.16 -35.87 52.83
C ASN A 325 64.50 -35.87 51.44
N GLN A 326 65.01 -35.05 50.51
CA GLN A 326 64.52 -35.02 49.13
C GLN A 326 64.83 -36.33 48.38
N LEU A 327 66.03 -36.87 48.57
CA LEU A 327 66.43 -38.16 47.99
C LEU A 327 65.56 -39.30 48.50
N GLU A 328 65.32 -39.38 49.83
CA GLU A 328 64.46 -40.41 50.44
C GLU A 328 63.04 -40.35 49.87
N LYS A 329 62.48 -39.15 49.75
CA LYS A 329 61.14 -38.96 49.18
C LYS A 329 61.09 -39.32 47.70
N SER A 330 62.04 -38.84 46.89
CA SER A 330 62.08 -39.12 45.45
C SER A 330 62.22 -40.61 45.16
N HIS A 331 63.04 -41.31 45.94
CA HIS A 331 63.26 -42.75 45.77
C HIS A 331 62.03 -43.58 46.19
N SER A 332 61.41 -43.24 47.32
CA SER A 332 60.15 -43.86 47.76
C SER A 332 59.05 -43.70 46.69
N ASP A 333 58.93 -42.50 46.12
CA ASP A 333 57.98 -42.23 45.04
C ASP A 333 58.28 -43.07 43.78
N GLN A 334 59.55 -43.19 43.39
CA GLN A 334 59.95 -43.99 42.22
C GLN A 334 59.59 -45.48 42.41
N LEU A 335 59.93 -46.07 43.56
CA LEU A 335 59.61 -47.47 43.84
C LEU A 335 58.10 -47.72 43.88
N SER A 336 57.34 -46.80 44.49
CA SER A 336 55.87 -46.93 44.53
C SER A 336 55.22 -46.92 43.15
N ARG A 337 55.82 -46.24 42.15
CA ARG A 337 55.33 -46.23 40.77
C ARG A 337 55.63 -47.56 40.09
N ILE A 338 56.86 -48.04 40.18
CA ILE A 338 57.25 -49.30 39.54
C ILE A 338 56.47 -50.48 40.13
N GLU A 339 56.22 -50.48 41.45
CA GLU A 339 55.46 -51.56 42.08
C GLU A 339 53.96 -51.54 41.68
N ARG A 340 53.38 -50.35 41.47
CA ARG A 340 52.03 -50.24 40.89
C ARG A 340 51.97 -50.77 39.47
N ASP A 341 52.96 -50.47 38.63
CA ASP A 341 53.04 -50.99 37.27
C ASP A 341 53.15 -52.52 37.28
N LYS A 342 53.96 -53.10 38.18
CA LYS A 342 54.04 -54.55 38.36
C LYS A 342 52.71 -55.16 38.80
N GLN A 343 51.96 -54.48 39.68
CA GLN A 343 50.64 -54.94 40.11
C GLN A 343 49.65 -54.96 38.93
N ASP A 344 49.66 -53.93 38.08
CA ASP A 344 48.83 -53.88 36.87
C ASP A 344 49.20 -55.01 35.89
N ILE A 345 50.49 -55.17 35.58
CA ILE A 345 50.97 -56.22 34.68
C ILE A 345 50.58 -57.62 35.22
N ASN A 346 50.75 -57.87 36.52
CA ASN A 346 50.34 -59.12 37.15
C ASN A 346 48.82 -59.36 37.06
N SER A 347 48.00 -58.32 37.22
CA SER A 347 46.55 -58.41 37.08
C SER A 347 46.18 -58.82 35.64
N ARG A 348 46.83 -58.21 34.64
CA ARG A 348 46.62 -58.51 33.21
C ARG A 348 47.07 -59.92 32.86
N ILE A 349 48.21 -60.38 33.38
CA ILE A 349 48.66 -61.77 33.23
C ILE A 349 47.63 -62.74 33.84
N SER A 350 47.06 -62.40 35.00
CA SER A 350 46.02 -63.22 35.63
C SER A 350 44.76 -63.28 34.78
N SER A 351 44.31 -62.16 34.20
CA SER A 351 43.19 -62.13 33.26
C SER A 351 43.45 -62.96 32.00
N LEU A 352 44.66 -62.89 31.44
CA LEU A 352 45.03 -63.72 30.28
C LEU A 352 45.04 -65.22 30.62
N ARG A 353 45.44 -65.62 31.84
CA ARG A 353 45.36 -67.02 32.29
C ARG A 353 43.91 -67.51 32.39
N THR A 354 43.01 -66.66 32.89
CA THR A 354 41.57 -66.98 32.93
C THR A 354 41.00 -67.12 31.52
N LEU A 355 41.35 -66.18 30.63
CA LEU A 355 40.91 -66.22 29.23
C LEU A 355 41.46 -67.46 28.51
N PHE A 356 42.74 -67.79 28.72
CA PHE A 356 43.37 -68.99 28.17
C PHE A 356 42.61 -70.25 28.60
N THR A 357 42.31 -70.39 29.90
CA THR A 357 41.57 -71.53 30.41
C THR A 357 40.18 -71.64 29.77
N SER A 358 39.48 -70.50 29.64
CA SER A 358 38.16 -70.43 29.00
C SER A 358 38.20 -70.86 27.53
N VAL A 359 39.11 -70.28 26.73
CA VAL A 359 39.24 -70.59 25.30
C VAL A 359 39.68 -72.04 25.11
N ASN A 360 40.64 -72.52 25.90
CA ASN A 360 41.14 -73.88 25.81
C ASN A 360 40.09 -74.93 26.16
N GLY A 361 39.14 -74.61 27.06
CA GLY A 361 38.02 -75.49 27.43
C GLY A 361 36.91 -75.59 26.38
N ARG A 362 36.87 -74.73 25.35
CA ARG A 362 35.83 -74.76 24.32
C ARG A 362 35.92 -76.03 23.47
N THR A 363 34.80 -76.72 23.25
CA THR A 363 34.66 -77.81 22.28
C THR A 363 33.72 -77.38 21.16
N LEU A 364 33.82 -78.01 19.98
CA LEU A 364 32.88 -77.78 18.89
C LEU A 364 31.46 -78.11 19.38
N ASP A 365 30.53 -77.17 19.21
CA ASP A 365 29.12 -77.39 19.55
C ASP A 365 28.54 -78.43 18.57
N VAL A 366 27.86 -79.45 19.10
CA VAL A 366 27.24 -80.52 18.31
C VAL A 366 26.24 -79.96 17.29
N ASN A 367 25.62 -78.81 17.58
CA ASN A 367 24.71 -78.16 16.63
C ASN A 367 25.42 -77.56 15.41
N GLU A 368 26.75 -77.41 15.43
CA GLU A 368 27.54 -76.98 14.26
C GLU A 368 27.84 -78.14 13.30
N THR A 369 27.62 -79.41 13.70
CA THR A 369 27.79 -80.57 12.81
C THR A 369 26.50 -80.97 12.07
N VAL A 370 25.40 -80.25 12.33
CA VAL A 370 24.08 -80.47 11.69
C VAL A 370 23.76 -79.29 10.78
N CYS A 371 23.32 -79.57 9.55
CA CYS A 371 22.92 -78.53 8.61
C CYS A 371 21.66 -77.82 9.11
N LYS A 372 21.78 -76.53 9.43
CA LYS A 372 20.69 -75.72 9.99
C LYS A 372 19.47 -75.57 9.08
N GLU A 373 19.62 -75.80 7.77
CA GLU A 373 18.55 -75.61 6.78
C GLU A 373 17.75 -76.89 6.49
N CYS A 374 18.36 -78.08 6.56
CA CYS A 374 17.70 -79.35 6.25
C CYS A 374 17.67 -80.36 7.40
N GLY A 375 18.31 -80.03 8.53
CA GLY A 375 18.30 -80.84 9.76
C GLY A 375 19.06 -82.17 9.68
N ARG A 376 19.75 -82.43 8.57
CA ARG A 376 20.59 -83.63 8.39
C ARG A 376 22.04 -83.32 8.77
N GLU A 377 22.72 -84.28 9.40
CA GLU A 377 24.16 -84.19 9.67
C GLU A 377 24.94 -83.94 8.37
N HIS A 378 25.93 -83.05 8.45
CA HIS A 378 26.80 -82.79 7.31
C HIS A 378 27.54 -84.08 6.90
N GLU A 379 27.66 -84.33 5.59
CA GLU A 379 28.42 -85.49 5.10
C GLU A 379 29.85 -85.46 5.66
N SER A 380 30.42 -86.63 5.96
CA SER A 380 31.61 -86.79 6.81
C SER A 380 32.81 -85.91 6.42
N HIS A 381 33.02 -85.62 5.14
CA HIS A 381 34.09 -84.72 4.70
C HIS A 381 33.88 -83.25 5.14
N ASN A 382 32.63 -82.78 5.23
CA ASN A 382 32.29 -81.42 5.63
C ASN A 382 32.44 -81.23 7.16
N ILE A 383 32.11 -82.24 7.97
CA ILE A 383 32.30 -82.19 9.44
C ILE A 383 33.79 -82.04 9.78
N ALA A 384 34.66 -82.78 9.08
CA ALA A 384 36.11 -82.68 9.27
C ALA A 384 36.65 -81.27 8.96
N GLU A 385 36.13 -80.61 7.93
CA GLU A 385 36.54 -79.23 7.61
C GLU A 385 36.06 -78.23 8.68
N ILE A 386 34.84 -78.40 9.20
CA ILE A 386 34.30 -77.55 10.27
C ILE A 386 35.12 -77.70 11.55
N GLN A 387 35.41 -78.93 11.98
CA GLN A 387 36.26 -79.22 13.13
C GLN A 387 37.65 -78.60 12.97
N ASN A 388 38.29 -78.76 11.79
CA ASN A 388 39.59 -78.16 11.51
C ASN A 388 39.56 -76.62 11.57
N LYS A 389 38.51 -75.97 11.05
CA LYS A 389 38.35 -74.51 11.15
C LYS A 389 38.15 -74.04 12.60
N PHE A 390 37.38 -74.78 13.39
CA PHE A 390 37.21 -74.49 14.82
C PHE A 390 38.54 -74.63 15.57
N ASP A 391 39.24 -75.75 15.40
CA ASP A 391 40.52 -76.03 16.04
C ASP A 391 41.59 -75.01 15.62
N GLU A 392 41.60 -74.59 14.36
CA GLU A 392 42.51 -73.57 13.87
C GLU A 392 42.24 -72.19 14.50
N ARG A 393 40.97 -71.74 14.54
CA ARG A 393 40.63 -70.48 15.22
C ARG A 393 40.99 -70.52 16.71
N LYS A 394 40.66 -71.63 17.38
CA LYS A 394 41.00 -71.84 18.80
C LYS A 394 42.52 -71.81 19.00
N ARG A 395 43.29 -72.46 18.12
CA ARG A 395 44.76 -72.46 18.17
C ARG A 395 45.34 -71.05 18.01
N GLN A 396 44.88 -70.30 17.02
CA GLN A 396 45.32 -68.93 16.77
C GLN A 396 44.99 -68.00 17.95
N GLU A 397 43.80 -68.13 18.54
CA GLU A 397 43.40 -67.34 19.71
C GLU A 397 44.28 -67.68 20.93
N LEU A 398 44.54 -68.97 21.20
CA LEU A 398 45.43 -69.40 22.27
C LEU A 398 46.90 -68.98 22.06
N GLU A 399 47.38 -68.98 20.81
CA GLU A 399 48.72 -68.50 20.47
C GLU A 399 48.86 -66.99 20.66
N GLY A 400 47.83 -66.22 20.29
CA GLY A 400 47.74 -64.79 20.56
C GLY A 400 47.81 -64.48 22.05
N ILE A 401 47.02 -65.18 22.87
CA ILE A 401 47.01 -65.04 24.33
C ILE A 401 48.39 -65.38 24.92
N ASN A 402 49.01 -66.48 24.48
CA ASN A 402 50.34 -66.88 24.95
C ASN A 402 51.43 -65.88 24.57
N THR A 403 51.37 -65.29 23.37
CA THR A 403 52.33 -64.29 22.92
C THR A 403 52.22 -63.01 23.76
N GLN A 404 51.00 -62.55 24.01
CA GLN A 404 50.76 -61.42 24.92
C GLN A 404 51.22 -61.73 26.35
N GLY A 405 50.95 -62.93 26.86
CA GLY A 405 51.38 -63.36 28.19
C GLY A 405 52.91 -63.40 28.33
N LYS A 406 53.64 -63.87 27.31
CA LYS A 406 55.11 -63.84 27.28
C LYS A 406 55.66 -62.41 27.26
N GLY A 407 55.03 -61.53 26.48
CA GLY A 407 55.39 -60.09 26.44
C GLY A 407 55.27 -59.45 27.83
N LEU A 408 54.11 -59.61 28.47
CA LEU A 408 53.86 -59.07 29.82
C LEU A 408 54.81 -59.65 30.88
N LYS A 409 55.16 -60.95 30.78
CA LYS A 409 56.16 -61.54 31.69
C LYS A 409 57.54 -60.90 31.50
N GLY A 410 57.95 -60.66 30.26
CA GLY A 410 59.20 -59.95 29.97
C GLY A 410 59.22 -58.51 30.48
N ASP A 411 58.07 -57.82 30.41
CA ASP A 411 57.94 -56.48 31.00
C ASP A 411 58.04 -56.52 32.53
N LEU A 412 57.48 -57.56 33.17
CA LEU A 412 57.57 -57.74 34.62
C LEU A 412 59.02 -57.95 35.08
N GLU A 413 59.78 -58.79 34.37
CA GLU A 413 61.21 -59.03 34.63
C GLU A 413 62.04 -57.74 34.46
N LYS A 414 61.69 -56.87 33.49
CA LYS A 414 62.32 -55.55 33.36
C LYS A 414 62.02 -54.64 34.54
N ARG A 415 60.76 -54.60 35.01
CA ARG A 415 60.39 -53.79 36.19
C ARG A 415 61.09 -54.27 37.46
N ASP A 416 61.28 -55.57 37.63
CA ASP A 416 62.07 -56.12 38.74
C ASP A 416 63.54 -55.67 38.68
N LEU A 417 64.12 -55.64 37.48
CA LEU A 417 65.50 -55.18 37.28
C LEU A 417 65.64 -53.67 37.55
N GLU A 418 64.64 -52.88 37.15
CA GLU A 418 64.58 -51.43 37.45
C GLU A 418 64.47 -51.15 38.95
N ILE A 419 63.72 -51.95 39.72
CA ILE A 419 63.64 -51.82 41.18
C ILE A 419 65.00 -52.05 41.82
N ASN A 420 65.71 -53.12 41.43
CA ASN A 420 67.02 -53.44 42.00
C ASN A 420 68.05 -52.34 41.70
N GLN A 421 68.06 -51.82 40.47
CA GLN A 421 68.92 -50.69 40.10
C GLN A 421 68.59 -49.42 40.88
N ALA A 422 67.30 -49.12 41.08
CA ALA A 422 66.88 -47.97 41.85
C ALA A 422 67.29 -48.08 43.33
N LEU A 423 67.17 -49.27 43.94
CA LEU A 423 67.59 -49.53 45.32
C LEU A 423 69.11 -49.37 45.51
N GLU A 424 69.90 -49.92 44.59
CA GLU A 424 71.37 -49.83 44.66
C GLU A 424 71.85 -48.37 44.53
N GLN A 425 71.30 -47.62 43.57
CA GLN A 425 71.66 -46.21 43.37
C GLN A 425 71.31 -45.33 44.58
N TYR A 426 70.19 -45.62 45.26
CA TYR A 426 69.77 -44.91 46.44
C TYR A 426 70.71 -45.13 47.63
N GLU A 427 71.08 -46.37 47.92
CA GLU A 427 71.99 -46.67 49.04
C GLU A 427 73.38 -46.04 48.84
N ILE A 428 73.91 -46.05 47.62
CA ILE A 428 75.19 -45.38 47.30
C ILE A 428 75.09 -43.88 47.59
N THR A 429 74.03 -43.23 47.12
CA THR A 429 73.86 -41.77 47.26
C THR A 429 73.56 -41.38 48.70
N LYS A 430 72.72 -42.15 49.40
CA LYS A 430 72.37 -41.95 50.81
C LYS A 430 73.60 -42.08 51.71
N SER A 431 74.46 -43.06 51.46
CA SER A 431 75.70 -43.25 52.20
C SER A 431 76.64 -42.05 52.08
N ALA A 432 76.84 -41.54 50.87
CA ALA A 432 77.70 -40.37 50.61
C ALA A 432 77.21 -39.10 51.34
N ILE A 433 75.91 -38.82 51.27
CA ILE A 433 75.31 -37.64 51.95
C ILE A 433 75.39 -37.82 53.47
N SER A 434 75.13 -39.02 53.99
CA SER A 434 75.16 -39.30 55.42
C SER A 434 76.56 -39.16 56.03
N THR A 435 77.61 -39.55 55.29
CA THR A 435 79.01 -39.30 55.69
C THR A 435 79.33 -37.81 55.72
N SER A 436 78.83 -37.04 54.74
CA SER A 436 78.99 -35.58 54.68
C SER A 436 78.34 -34.89 55.89
N ILE A 437 77.08 -35.22 56.20
CA ILE A 437 76.35 -34.69 57.37
C ILE A 437 77.11 -34.97 58.67
N LYS A 438 77.62 -36.19 58.85
CA LYS A 438 78.41 -36.54 60.03
C LYS A 438 79.67 -35.66 60.16
N SER A 439 80.44 -35.50 59.08
CA SER A 439 81.66 -34.68 59.08
C SER A 439 81.42 -33.20 59.38
N LEU A 440 80.32 -32.65 58.86
CA LEU A 440 79.90 -31.27 59.10
C LEU A 440 79.42 -31.08 60.55
N THR A 441 78.73 -32.07 61.11
CA THR A 441 78.26 -32.06 62.50
C THR A 441 79.42 -32.04 63.48
N ASP A 442 80.44 -32.88 63.25
CA ASP A 442 81.64 -32.94 64.07
C ASP A 442 82.42 -31.61 64.03
N SER A 443 82.58 -31.03 62.83
CA SER A 443 83.25 -29.72 62.63
C SER A 443 82.50 -28.56 63.29
N LEU A 444 81.15 -28.58 63.24
CA LEU A 444 80.30 -27.59 63.87
C LEU A 444 80.44 -27.61 65.40
N ASN A 445 80.46 -28.81 65.99
CA ASN A 445 80.61 -28.97 67.44
C ASN A 445 82.01 -28.55 67.93
N GLU A 446 83.06 -28.81 67.15
CA GLU A 446 84.42 -28.35 67.48
C GLU A 446 84.52 -26.82 67.46
N THR A 447 83.94 -26.17 66.45
CA THR A 447 83.96 -24.71 66.31
C THR A 447 83.15 -24.02 67.41
N LYS A 448 81.99 -24.58 67.81
CA LYS A 448 81.19 -24.07 68.94
C LYS A 448 81.96 -24.12 70.28
N LYS A 449 82.74 -25.17 70.53
CA LYS A 449 83.61 -25.27 71.72
C LYS A 449 84.74 -24.23 71.77
N ARG A 450 85.26 -23.78 70.60
CA ARG A 450 86.27 -22.70 70.56
C ARG A 450 85.69 -21.36 70.96
N ILE A 451 84.48 -21.05 70.51
CA ILE A 451 83.77 -19.81 70.87
C ILE A 451 83.53 -19.75 72.38
N GLU A 452 83.04 -20.83 73.01
CA GLU A 452 82.80 -20.86 74.47
C GLU A 452 84.06 -20.57 75.31
N ASN A 453 85.24 -20.99 74.86
CA ASN A 453 86.51 -20.76 75.58
C ASN A 453 87.07 -19.33 75.49
N ILE A 454 86.72 -18.56 74.45
CA ILE A 454 87.25 -17.19 74.23
C ILE A 454 86.46 -16.13 75.03
N THR A 455 85.21 -16.43 75.41
CA THR A 455 84.28 -15.48 76.04
C THR A 455 84.51 -15.20 77.55
N SER A 456 85.59 -15.68 78.16
CA SER A 456 85.82 -15.62 79.62
C SER A 456 86.76 -14.50 80.13
N ASN A 457 87.27 -13.62 79.27
CA ASN A 457 88.09 -12.45 79.66
C ASN A 457 87.38 -11.13 79.26
N THR A 458 87.03 -10.30 80.24
CA THR A 458 86.24 -9.06 80.08
C THR A 458 87.09 -7.79 79.98
N VAL A 459 86.70 -6.88 79.09
CA VAL A 459 87.09 -5.45 79.09
C VAL A 459 85.83 -4.60 78.92
N GLU A 460 85.60 -3.61 79.78
CA GLU A 460 84.42 -2.72 79.75
C GLU A 460 84.55 -1.59 78.71
N VAL A 461 83.50 -1.38 77.89
CA VAL A 461 83.38 -0.29 76.91
C VAL A 461 82.07 0.49 77.17
N LYS A 462 82.12 1.83 77.16
CA LYS A 462 80.95 2.73 77.39
C LYS A 462 79.77 2.43 76.43
N SER A 463 78.54 2.32 76.96
CA SER A 463 77.34 1.90 76.22
C SER A 463 76.88 2.86 75.12
N PHE A 464 76.17 2.31 74.13
CA PHE A 464 75.56 3.03 73.01
C PHE A 464 74.52 4.08 73.46
N GLU A 465 73.68 3.74 74.44
CA GLU A 465 72.62 4.62 74.94
C GLU A 465 73.18 5.92 75.53
N SER A 466 74.34 5.84 76.19
CA SER A 466 75.00 7.03 76.77
C SER A 466 75.54 7.96 75.68
N ARG A 467 76.02 7.43 74.55
CA ARG A 467 76.56 8.21 73.42
C ARG A 467 75.49 8.98 72.66
N VAL A 468 74.30 8.39 72.52
CA VAL A 468 73.15 9.02 71.85
C VAL A 468 72.54 10.13 72.71
N MET A 469 72.53 9.98 74.04
CA MET A 469 71.99 11.00 74.96
C MET A 469 72.87 12.25 75.10
N GLU A 470 74.18 12.15 74.85
CA GLU A 470 75.13 13.27 74.94
C GLU A 470 75.32 14.02 73.60
N ASP A 471 74.68 13.58 72.50
CA ASP A 471 74.77 14.25 71.19
C ASP A 471 73.61 15.24 70.98
N ASP A 472 73.89 16.52 71.26
CA ASP A 472 72.96 17.64 71.13
C ASP A 472 72.34 17.78 69.72
N SER A 473 72.98 17.24 68.67
CA SER A 473 72.49 17.32 67.30
C SER A 473 71.20 16.53 67.06
N ILE A 474 71.00 15.41 67.79
CA ILE A 474 69.77 14.60 67.71
C ILE A 474 68.60 15.36 68.37
N ALA A 475 68.84 16.00 69.50
CA ALA A 475 67.84 16.80 70.20
C ALA A 475 67.40 18.02 69.37
N ILE A 476 68.36 18.73 68.74
CA ILE A 476 68.10 19.87 67.86
C ILE A 476 67.23 19.45 66.67
N LYS A 477 67.61 18.38 65.94
CA LYS A 477 66.86 17.86 64.79
C LYS A 477 65.48 17.32 65.17
N THR A 478 65.34 16.78 66.38
CA THR A 478 64.03 16.34 66.91
C THR A 478 63.13 17.54 67.21
N SER A 479 63.67 18.65 67.71
CA SER A 479 62.90 19.89 67.91
C SER A 479 62.52 20.57 66.57
N GLU A 480 63.38 20.50 65.56
CA GLU A 480 63.07 20.94 64.19
C GLU A 480 61.94 20.11 63.57
N ILE A 481 61.95 18.78 63.76
CA ILE A 481 60.84 17.91 63.34
C ILE A 481 59.54 18.31 64.03
N SER A 482 59.56 18.56 65.34
CA SER A 482 58.37 18.98 66.10
C SER A 482 57.81 20.34 65.62
N THR A 483 58.70 21.28 65.31
CA THR A 483 58.34 22.60 64.75
C THR A 483 57.72 22.47 63.36
N LEU A 484 58.28 21.62 62.49
CA LEU A 484 57.73 21.33 61.16
C LEU A 484 56.41 20.55 61.23
N GLN A 485 56.21 19.72 62.26
CA GLN A 485 54.95 19.01 62.50
C GLN A 485 53.81 19.96 62.91
N GLY A 486 54.10 21.02 63.66
CA GLY A 486 53.13 22.08 63.98
C GLY A 486 52.65 22.89 62.77
N GLN A 487 53.37 22.84 61.64
CA GLN A 487 53.00 23.53 60.40
C GLN A 487 52.05 22.72 59.49
N LEU A 488 51.61 21.54 59.93
CA LEU A 488 50.76 20.60 59.18
C LEU A 488 49.27 20.68 59.54
N GLU A 489 48.85 21.61 60.41
CA GLU A 489 47.41 21.85 60.63
C GLU A 489 46.78 22.51 59.41
N THR A 490 45.76 21.86 58.83
CA THR A 490 44.98 22.37 57.71
C THR A 490 43.51 22.37 58.04
N THR A 491 42.81 23.46 57.71
CA THR A 491 41.35 23.51 57.70
C THR A 491 40.84 22.92 56.38
N PRO A 492 39.86 22.00 56.38
CA PRO A 492 39.25 21.49 55.15
C PRO A 492 38.59 22.65 54.39
N ILE A 493 38.93 22.81 53.11
CA ILE A 493 38.23 23.75 52.23
C ILE A 493 36.94 23.06 51.77
N ASP A 494 35.78 23.59 52.15
CA ASP A 494 34.47 23.10 51.72
C ASP A 494 34.12 23.62 50.31
N TYR A 495 33.76 22.69 49.42
CA TYR A 495 33.43 22.92 48.02
C TYR A 495 31.92 22.77 47.72
N GLY A 496 31.13 22.32 48.70
CA GLY A 496 29.74 21.93 48.48
C GLY A 496 28.91 23.08 47.92
N ASP A 497 28.96 24.23 48.58
CA ASP A 497 28.09 25.37 48.26
C ASP A 497 28.35 25.99 46.89
N LEU A 498 29.61 26.11 46.47
CA LEU A 498 29.96 26.70 45.17
C LEU A 498 29.59 25.78 44.01
N ARG A 499 29.78 24.46 44.16
CA ARG A 499 29.40 23.46 43.15
C ARG A 499 27.89 23.34 42.99
N ILE A 500 27.16 23.40 44.10
CA ILE A 500 25.69 23.39 44.09
C ILE A 500 25.16 24.64 43.38
N LYS A 501 25.65 25.83 43.76
CA LYS A 501 25.25 27.10 43.09
C LYS A 501 25.55 27.09 41.60
N LYS A 502 26.74 26.63 41.17
CA LYS A 502 27.09 26.53 39.74
C LYS A 502 26.14 25.58 39.00
N ALA A 503 25.78 24.44 39.60
CA ALA A 503 24.83 23.49 39.01
C ALA A 503 23.43 24.09 38.88
N THR A 504 22.96 24.86 39.88
CA THR A 504 21.68 25.57 39.84
C THR A 504 21.65 26.62 38.73
N VAL A 505 22.66 27.51 38.69
CA VAL A 505 22.76 28.55 37.64
C VAL A 505 22.81 27.92 36.25
N ASN A 506 23.54 26.80 36.07
CA ASN A 506 23.57 26.09 34.80
C ASN A 506 22.20 25.52 34.39
N ALA A 507 21.44 24.96 35.34
CA ALA A 507 20.10 24.46 35.08
C ALA A 507 19.13 25.60 34.69
N ASP A 508 19.24 26.76 35.34
CA ASP A 508 18.45 27.95 34.99
C ASP A 508 18.81 28.49 33.60
N LEU A 509 20.10 28.47 33.25
CA LEU A 509 20.62 28.88 31.94
C LEU A 509 20.10 27.96 30.82
N ASP A 510 20.08 26.64 31.06
CA ASP A 510 19.47 25.66 30.15
C ASP A 510 17.95 25.85 30.02
N SER A 511 17.27 26.20 31.10
CA SER A 511 15.84 26.51 31.12
C SER A 511 15.50 27.75 30.28
N GLU A 512 16.24 28.85 30.45
CA GLU A 512 16.05 30.08 29.66
C GLU A 512 16.42 29.87 28.18
N LYS A 513 17.48 29.11 27.88
CA LYS A 513 17.82 28.74 26.50
C LYS A 513 16.70 27.94 25.81
N ARG A 514 15.99 27.07 26.53
CA ARG A 514 14.82 26.36 25.99
C ARG A 514 13.67 27.30 25.61
N LYS A 515 13.51 28.43 26.31
CA LYS A 515 12.48 29.44 25.98
C LYS A 515 12.78 30.18 24.68
N LEU A 516 14.04 30.29 24.25
CA LEU A 516 14.35 30.87 22.94
C LEU A 516 13.86 30.01 21.77
N ASN A 517 13.75 28.68 21.95
CA ASN A 517 13.15 27.80 20.93
C ASN A 517 11.66 28.08 20.69
N THR A 518 10.97 28.69 21.66
CA THR A 518 9.55 29.05 21.56
C THR A 518 9.30 30.10 20.48
N SER A 519 10.18 31.10 20.35
CA SER A 519 10.06 32.13 19.31
C SER A 519 10.21 31.56 17.89
N GLU A 520 11.17 30.64 17.71
CA GLU A 520 11.35 29.96 16.42
C GLU A 520 10.13 29.09 16.06
N GLN A 521 9.49 28.45 17.04
CA GLN A 521 8.25 27.70 16.85
C GLN A 521 7.09 28.60 16.43
N ILE A 522 6.93 29.77 17.08
CA ILE A 522 5.89 30.75 16.73
C ILE A 522 6.13 31.27 15.30
N ALA A 523 7.37 31.64 14.95
CA ALA A 523 7.70 32.12 13.61
C ALA A 523 7.42 31.06 12.52
N LYS A 524 7.71 29.78 12.79
CA LYS A 524 7.37 28.67 11.88
C LYS A 524 5.85 28.49 11.74
N ALA A 525 5.11 28.55 12.84
CA ALA A 525 3.65 28.47 12.82
C ALA A 525 3.02 29.64 12.03
N ASP A 526 3.51 30.86 12.23
CA ASP A 526 3.04 32.04 11.49
C ASP A 526 3.35 31.97 10.00
N ALA A 527 4.56 31.50 9.63
CA ALA A 527 4.91 31.25 8.24
C ALA A 527 3.97 30.23 7.59
N ARG A 528 3.65 29.14 8.30
CA ARG A 528 2.73 28.11 7.83
C ARG A 528 1.30 28.64 7.67
N ILE A 529 0.81 29.43 8.63
CA ILE A 529 -0.51 30.07 8.54
C ILE A 529 -0.58 31.03 7.35
N LYS A 530 0.50 31.80 7.10
CA LYS A 530 0.58 32.71 5.96
C LYS A 530 0.54 31.96 4.62
N GLU A 531 1.24 30.84 4.53
CA GLU A 531 1.20 29.95 3.35
C GLU A 531 -0.20 29.39 3.11
N LEU A 532 -0.86 28.87 4.16
CA LEU A 532 -2.23 28.35 4.08
C LEU A 532 -3.23 29.42 3.64
N LYS A 533 -3.13 30.65 4.15
CA LYS A 533 -3.97 31.80 3.72
C LYS A 533 -3.71 32.19 2.26
N ALA A 534 -2.47 32.11 1.79
CA ALA A 534 -2.15 32.35 0.38
C ALA A 534 -2.71 31.25 -0.52
N GLN A 535 -2.64 29.99 -0.08
CA GLN A 535 -3.23 28.85 -0.76
C GLN A 535 -4.76 28.98 -0.84
N GLU A 536 -5.41 29.35 0.26
CA GLU A 536 -6.86 29.62 0.32
C GLU A 536 -7.27 30.65 -0.74
N LYS A 537 -6.59 31.81 -0.75
CA LYS A 537 -6.85 32.88 -1.73
C LYS A 537 -6.70 32.40 -3.17
N SER A 538 -5.63 31.65 -3.46
CA SER A 538 -5.37 31.10 -4.80
C SER A 538 -6.46 30.11 -5.22
N LEU A 539 -6.86 29.19 -4.33
CA LEU A 539 -7.90 28.21 -4.59
C LEU A 539 -9.27 28.87 -4.79
N SER A 540 -9.62 29.89 -4.00
CA SER A 540 -10.86 30.66 -4.20
C SER A 540 -10.89 31.37 -5.55
N GLN A 541 -9.75 31.93 -6.00
CA GLN A 541 -9.65 32.54 -7.33
C GLN A 541 -9.81 31.52 -8.46
N GLN A 542 -9.20 30.33 -8.32
CA GLN A 542 -9.37 29.24 -9.28
C GLN A 542 -10.83 28.76 -9.32
N LEU A 543 -11.47 28.62 -8.16
CA LEU A 543 -12.88 28.24 -8.06
C LEU A 543 -13.78 29.24 -8.78
N ALA A 544 -13.60 30.54 -8.54
CA ALA A 544 -14.36 31.59 -9.20
C ALA A 544 -14.14 31.59 -10.73
N SER A 545 -12.92 31.30 -11.19
CA SER A 545 -12.62 31.16 -12.61
C SER A 545 -13.34 29.96 -13.24
N LEU A 546 -13.41 28.82 -12.55
CA LEU A 546 -14.13 27.64 -13.01
C LEU A 546 -15.64 27.87 -13.03
N GLU A 547 -16.19 28.56 -12.03
CA GLU A 547 -17.60 28.96 -11.99
C GLU A 547 -17.95 29.92 -13.13
N LYS A 548 -17.06 30.85 -13.49
CA LYS A 548 -17.23 31.70 -14.66
C LYS A 548 -17.29 30.88 -15.96
N GLN A 549 -16.46 29.84 -16.10
CA GLN A 549 -16.46 28.96 -17.27
C GLN A 549 -17.73 28.08 -17.34
N GLU A 550 -18.18 27.56 -16.20
CA GLU A 550 -19.44 26.81 -16.10
C GLU A 550 -20.63 27.67 -16.52
N PHE A 551 -20.72 28.90 -16.01
CA PHE A 551 -21.77 29.84 -16.37
C PHE A 551 -21.73 30.21 -17.86
N ALA A 552 -20.54 30.33 -18.46
CA ALA A 552 -20.41 30.53 -19.89
C ALA A 552 -20.90 29.32 -20.69
N ALA A 553 -20.62 28.10 -20.23
CA ALA A 553 -21.12 26.86 -20.85
C ALA A 553 -22.65 26.75 -20.78
N GLU A 554 -23.26 27.10 -19.64
CA GLU A 554 -24.72 27.16 -19.48
C GLU A 554 -25.35 28.20 -20.42
N LYS A 555 -24.73 29.38 -20.53
CA LYS A 555 -25.15 30.41 -21.50
C LYS A 555 -25.07 29.91 -22.93
N TYR A 556 -24.02 29.18 -23.30
CA TYR A 556 -23.90 28.60 -24.64
C TYR A 556 -25.03 27.61 -24.92
N GLU A 557 -25.33 26.68 -24.00
CA GLU A 557 -26.43 25.72 -24.15
C GLU A 557 -27.76 26.45 -24.31
N LYS A 558 -28.04 27.44 -23.45
CA LYS A 558 -29.26 28.24 -23.51
C LYS A 558 -29.38 29.02 -24.81
N ALA A 559 -28.28 29.63 -25.28
CA ALA A 559 -28.26 30.36 -26.55
C ALA A 559 -28.53 29.40 -27.72
N LYS A 560 -27.89 28.22 -27.73
CA LYS A 560 -28.13 27.18 -28.75
C LYS A 560 -29.57 26.71 -28.76
N SER A 561 -30.15 26.43 -27.59
CA SER A 561 -31.55 26.04 -27.42
C SER A 561 -32.51 27.13 -27.92
N THR A 562 -32.28 28.38 -27.50
CA THR A 562 -33.10 29.54 -27.87
C THR A 562 -33.06 29.78 -29.37
N GLU A 563 -31.88 29.71 -29.99
CA GLU A 563 -31.74 29.93 -31.42
C GLU A 563 -32.33 28.81 -32.27
N LEU A 564 -32.24 27.55 -31.81
CA LEU A 564 -32.94 26.44 -32.45
C LEU A 564 -34.45 26.65 -32.42
N GLU A 565 -35.00 27.00 -31.25
CA GLU A 565 -36.43 27.26 -31.09
C GLU A 565 -36.90 28.46 -31.92
N ASN A 566 -36.13 29.56 -31.94
CA ASN A 566 -36.41 30.74 -32.78
C ASN A 566 -36.38 30.39 -34.27
N ARG A 567 -35.39 29.62 -34.72
CA ARG A 567 -35.26 29.22 -36.11
C ARG A 567 -36.42 28.34 -36.54
N VAL A 568 -36.76 27.32 -35.75
CA VAL A 568 -37.95 26.48 -35.96
C VAL A 568 -39.19 27.36 -36.04
N ASN A 569 -39.44 28.19 -35.03
CA ASN A 569 -40.63 29.04 -34.97
C ASN A 569 -40.70 30.11 -36.07
N GLY A 570 -39.58 30.47 -36.69
CA GLY A 570 -39.52 31.36 -37.85
C GLY A 570 -39.96 30.71 -39.16
N MET A 571 -40.00 29.38 -39.23
CA MET A 571 -40.41 28.64 -40.44
C MET A 571 -41.92 28.51 -40.59
N PHE A 572 -42.66 28.59 -39.48
CA PHE A 572 -44.11 28.37 -39.43
C PHE A 572 -44.86 29.68 -39.28
N LYS A 573 -45.95 29.84 -40.02
CA LYS A 573 -46.76 31.06 -40.02
C LYS A 573 -47.65 31.17 -38.79
N PHE A 574 -48.19 30.04 -38.34
CA PHE A 574 -49.17 29.93 -37.26
C PHE A 574 -48.66 29.07 -36.11
N ALA A 575 -48.12 27.88 -36.40
CA ALA A 575 -47.64 26.95 -35.40
C ALA A 575 -46.44 27.55 -34.64
N LYS A 576 -46.41 27.33 -33.33
CA LYS A 576 -45.24 27.60 -32.48
C LYS A 576 -44.88 26.36 -31.69
N PHE A 577 -43.59 26.10 -31.54
CA PHE A 577 -43.04 24.93 -30.90
C PHE A 577 -42.23 25.36 -29.69
N LYS A 578 -42.56 24.77 -28.55
CA LYS A 578 -41.71 24.79 -27.37
C LYS A 578 -40.82 23.55 -27.41
N LEU A 579 -39.52 23.77 -27.55
CA LEU A 579 -38.50 22.73 -27.70
C LEU A 579 -37.75 22.47 -26.39
N PHE A 580 -37.85 23.34 -25.39
CA PHE A 580 -37.17 23.13 -24.12
C PHE A 580 -38.10 23.45 -22.95
N ASN A 581 -38.07 22.61 -21.91
CA ASN A 581 -38.73 22.92 -20.66
C ASN A 581 -37.69 23.47 -19.68
N PRO A 582 -37.94 24.66 -19.08
CA PRO A 582 -37.13 25.13 -17.98
C PRO A 582 -37.37 24.23 -16.77
N LEU A 583 -36.28 23.75 -16.17
CA LEU A 583 -36.27 23.01 -14.93
C LEU A 583 -36.21 23.98 -13.74
N ILE A 584 -36.71 23.57 -12.57
CA ILE A 584 -36.76 24.40 -11.36
C ILE A 584 -35.35 24.85 -10.92
N ASN A 585 -34.33 24.04 -11.21
CA ASN A 585 -32.93 24.33 -10.91
C ASN A 585 -32.25 25.28 -11.92
N GLY A 586 -32.99 25.84 -12.88
CA GLY A 586 -32.45 26.73 -13.91
C GLY A 586 -31.85 26.03 -15.14
N GLY A 587 -31.80 24.69 -15.15
CA GLY A 587 -31.44 23.91 -16.34
C GLY A 587 -32.59 23.82 -17.36
N GLU A 588 -32.33 23.20 -18.51
CA GLU A 588 -33.33 22.94 -19.55
C GLU A 588 -33.33 21.47 -19.94
N GLU A 589 -34.52 20.89 -20.13
CA GLU A 589 -34.66 19.55 -20.71
C GLU A 589 -35.28 19.62 -22.12
N PRO A 590 -34.85 18.77 -23.06
CA PRO A 590 -35.47 18.69 -24.39
C PRO A 590 -36.94 18.29 -24.30
N THR A 591 -37.79 18.98 -25.07
CA THR A 591 -39.19 18.63 -25.27
C THR A 591 -39.63 18.97 -26.70
N CYS A 592 -40.88 18.71 -27.04
CA CYS A 592 -41.54 19.27 -28.21
C CYS A 592 -43.02 19.40 -27.91
N ARG A 593 -43.52 20.64 -27.88
CA ARG A 593 -44.94 20.94 -27.73
C ARG A 593 -45.37 21.97 -28.77
N THR A 594 -46.25 21.56 -29.65
CA THR A 594 -46.92 22.45 -30.60
C THR A 594 -47.96 23.29 -29.87
N THR A 595 -48.00 24.56 -30.18
CA THR A 595 -48.90 25.56 -29.62
C THR A 595 -49.37 26.50 -30.71
N TYR A 596 -50.55 27.09 -30.51
CA TYR A 596 -51.07 28.18 -31.35
C TYR A 596 -51.67 29.24 -30.44
N ASN A 597 -51.22 30.49 -30.59
CA ASN A 597 -51.60 31.60 -29.70
C ASN A 597 -51.43 31.26 -28.19
N GLY A 598 -50.38 30.51 -27.86
CA GLY A 598 -50.08 30.07 -26.49
C GLY A 598 -50.87 28.86 -25.98
N VAL A 599 -51.84 28.35 -26.74
CA VAL A 599 -52.64 27.18 -26.37
C VAL A 599 -51.98 25.91 -26.92
N PRO A 600 -51.73 24.87 -26.10
CA PRO A 600 -51.20 23.58 -26.56
C PRO A 600 -52.10 22.91 -27.59
N PHE A 601 -51.51 22.20 -28.56
CA PHE A 601 -52.25 21.56 -29.65
C PHE A 601 -53.33 20.59 -29.15
N SER A 602 -53.10 19.87 -28.04
CA SER A 602 -54.09 18.98 -27.43
C SER A 602 -55.40 19.70 -27.09
N ASP A 603 -55.28 20.95 -26.66
CA ASP A 603 -56.36 21.76 -26.08
C ASP A 603 -57.01 22.69 -27.13
N LEU A 604 -56.49 22.69 -28.37
CA LEU A 604 -57.10 23.40 -29.49
C LEU A 604 -58.43 22.76 -29.90
N ASN A 605 -59.36 23.61 -30.34
CA ASN A 605 -60.56 23.16 -31.03
C ASN A 605 -60.22 22.58 -32.42
N THR A 606 -61.18 21.92 -33.07
CA THR A 606 -60.98 21.27 -34.39
C THR A 606 -60.43 22.24 -35.44
N ALA A 607 -61.00 23.45 -35.52
CA ALA A 607 -60.52 24.49 -36.44
C ALA A 607 -59.06 24.87 -36.20
N GLY A 608 -58.65 25.08 -34.94
CA GLY A 608 -57.27 25.38 -34.58
C GLY A 608 -56.31 24.22 -34.89
N LYS A 609 -56.73 22.97 -34.64
CA LYS A 609 -55.94 21.77 -34.96
C LYS A 609 -55.68 21.64 -36.46
N ILE A 610 -56.72 21.85 -37.28
CA ILE A 610 -56.59 21.81 -38.74
C ILE A 610 -55.74 22.97 -39.26
N LEU A 611 -55.91 24.18 -38.74
CA LEU A 611 -55.11 25.35 -39.13
C LEU A 611 -53.61 25.12 -38.86
N VAL A 612 -53.26 24.67 -37.65
CA VAL A 612 -51.88 24.32 -37.29
C VAL A 612 -51.36 23.17 -38.14
N GLY A 613 -52.18 22.15 -38.37
CA GLY A 613 -51.82 21.01 -39.19
C GLY A 613 -51.47 21.38 -40.63
N ILE A 614 -52.26 22.26 -41.25
CA ILE A 614 -52.01 22.73 -42.62
C ILE A 614 -50.75 23.61 -42.69
N ASP A 615 -50.52 24.45 -41.68
CA ASP A 615 -49.27 25.24 -41.60
C ASP A 615 -48.03 24.34 -41.54
N ILE A 616 -48.11 23.25 -40.76
CA ILE A 616 -47.07 22.24 -40.69
C ILE A 616 -46.90 21.54 -42.04
N ILE A 617 -47.99 21.09 -42.66
CA ILE A 617 -47.96 20.44 -43.99
C ILE A 617 -47.30 21.36 -45.01
N ASN A 618 -47.69 22.63 -45.08
CA ASN A 618 -47.14 23.59 -46.03
C ASN A 618 -45.64 23.78 -45.83
N THR A 619 -45.21 23.93 -44.57
CA THR A 619 -43.79 24.12 -44.20
C THR A 619 -42.96 22.89 -44.56
N LEU A 620 -43.44 21.69 -44.22
CA LEU A 620 -42.75 20.43 -44.52
C LEU A 620 -42.75 20.16 -46.03
N SER A 621 -43.85 20.42 -46.73
CA SER A 621 -43.96 20.28 -48.18
C SER A 621 -42.95 21.18 -48.90
N ALA A 622 -42.79 22.42 -48.43
CA ALA A 622 -41.78 23.35 -48.96
C ALA A 622 -40.36 22.86 -48.70
N HIS A 623 -40.07 22.31 -47.51
CA HIS A 623 -38.76 21.77 -47.17
C HIS A 623 -38.38 20.54 -48.00
N TYR A 624 -39.27 19.54 -48.08
CA TYR A 624 -39.03 18.33 -48.87
C TYR A 624 -39.16 18.56 -50.39
N GLY A 625 -39.72 19.70 -50.81
CA GLY A 625 -39.98 20.00 -52.22
C GLY A 625 -41.06 19.11 -52.82
N VAL A 626 -42.00 18.62 -52.00
CA VAL A 626 -43.07 17.70 -52.39
C VAL A 626 -44.41 18.17 -51.88
N THR A 627 -45.44 18.21 -52.73
CA THR A 627 -46.84 18.40 -52.35
C THR A 627 -47.62 17.13 -52.63
N ALA A 628 -48.52 16.75 -51.71
CA ALA A 628 -49.38 15.58 -51.84
C ALA A 628 -50.81 15.90 -51.37
N PRO A 629 -51.82 15.08 -51.71
CA PRO A 629 -53.22 15.39 -51.42
C PRO A 629 -53.51 15.40 -49.92
N VAL A 630 -54.12 16.47 -49.43
CA VAL A 630 -54.46 16.66 -48.02
C VAL A 630 -55.92 16.30 -47.79
N PHE A 631 -56.15 15.33 -46.90
CA PHE A 631 -57.48 14.95 -46.48
C PHE A 631 -57.87 15.72 -45.22
N LEU A 632 -58.99 16.45 -45.29
CA LEU A 632 -59.54 17.22 -44.19
C LEU A 632 -60.82 16.56 -43.69
N ASP A 633 -60.71 15.73 -42.65
CA ASP A 633 -61.86 15.15 -41.96
C ASP A 633 -62.51 16.13 -40.99
N ASN A 634 -63.83 16.02 -40.80
CA ASN A 634 -64.67 16.98 -40.06
C ASN A 634 -64.54 18.42 -40.58
N ARG A 635 -64.47 18.58 -41.91
CA ARG A 635 -64.26 19.88 -42.55
C ARG A 635 -65.33 20.91 -42.21
N GLU A 636 -66.56 20.49 -41.90
CA GLU A 636 -67.66 21.36 -41.44
C GLU A 636 -67.35 22.10 -40.14
N SER A 637 -66.42 21.58 -39.33
CA SER A 637 -66.02 22.18 -38.05
C SER A 637 -64.97 23.29 -38.21
N VAL A 638 -64.61 23.64 -39.45
CA VAL A 638 -63.57 24.64 -39.79
C VAL A 638 -64.17 25.73 -40.67
N SER A 639 -64.11 27.00 -40.25
CA SER A 639 -64.67 28.10 -41.05
C SER A 639 -63.76 28.52 -42.21
N VAL A 640 -62.44 28.58 -41.98
CA VAL A 640 -61.43 29.04 -42.94
C VAL A 640 -60.25 28.06 -42.96
N ILE A 641 -59.84 27.63 -44.14
CA ILE A 641 -58.61 26.87 -44.37
C ILE A 641 -57.50 27.86 -44.73
N PRO A 642 -56.30 27.76 -44.14
CA PRO A 642 -55.12 28.46 -44.65
C PRO A 642 -54.83 28.08 -46.11
N ASP A 643 -54.27 29.02 -46.88
CA ASP A 643 -53.84 28.75 -48.25
C ASP A 643 -52.86 27.57 -48.28
N THR A 644 -53.07 26.62 -49.19
CA THR A 644 -52.20 25.46 -49.39
C THR A 644 -52.01 25.19 -50.88
N ALA A 645 -50.80 24.76 -51.24
CA ALA A 645 -50.48 24.33 -52.60
C ALA A 645 -50.86 22.86 -52.86
N ALA A 646 -51.28 22.14 -51.82
CA ALA A 646 -51.73 20.76 -51.92
C ALA A 646 -53.17 20.67 -52.44
N GLN A 647 -53.47 19.61 -53.20
CA GLN A 647 -54.85 19.24 -53.49
C GLN A 647 -55.61 18.98 -52.19
N THR A 648 -56.79 19.57 -52.05
CA THR A 648 -57.57 19.53 -50.81
C THR A 648 -58.81 18.66 -51.00
N ILE A 649 -58.93 17.65 -50.16
CA ILE A 649 -60.05 16.71 -50.15
C ILE A 649 -60.83 16.91 -48.85
N ASN A 650 -61.97 17.57 -48.98
CA ASN A 650 -62.82 17.98 -47.87
C ASN A 650 -63.86 16.89 -47.57
N LEU A 651 -63.80 16.30 -46.38
CA LEU A 651 -64.83 15.37 -45.91
C LEU A 651 -65.79 16.14 -44.99
N ILE A 652 -67.01 16.39 -45.48
CA ILE A 652 -67.98 17.31 -44.87
C ILE A 652 -69.19 16.53 -44.37
N VAL A 653 -69.54 16.69 -43.08
CA VAL A 653 -70.79 16.16 -42.55
C VAL A 653 -71.97 16.94 -43.12
N SER A 654 -72.89 16.20 -43.76
CA SER A 654 -74.15 16.73 -44.26
C SER A 654 -75.28 15.78 -43.88
N PRO A 655 -76.15 16.14 -42.92
CA PRO A 655 -77.23 15.27 -42.47
C PRO A 655 -78.23 14.90 -43.57
N GLN A 656 -78.33 15.71 -44.63
CA GLN A 656 -79.25 15.49 -45.76
C GLN A 656 -78.71 14.45 -46.76
N ASP A 657 -77.40 14.21 -46.75
CA ASP A 657 -76.74 13.29 -47.68
C ASP A 657 -76.57 11.91 -47.01
N GLU A 658 -77.60 11.06 -47.07
CA GLU A 658 -77.55 9.68 -46.54
C GLU A 658 -76.50 8.81 -47.26
N LYS A 659 -76.19 9.15 -48.51
CA LYS A 659 -75.11 8.56 -49.32
C LYS A 659 -74.07 9.63 -49.65
N LEU A 660 -72.85 9.18 -49.95
CA LEU A 660 -71.76 10.08 -50.33
C LEU A 660 -72.09 10.86 -51.60
N ARG A 661 -71.93 12.19 -51.55
CA ARG A 661 -72.06 13.09 -52.69
C ARG A 661 -70.77 13.86 -52.89
N VAL A 662 -70.20 13.78 -54.09
CA VAL A 662 -68.98 14.49 -54.49
C VAL A 662 -69.38 15.76 -55.24
N ALA A 663 -68.77 16.89 -54.90
CA ALA A 663 -69.01 18.19 -55.52
C ALA A 663 -67.74 19.03 -55.66
#